data_AF-A0A9Q8XMV8-F1
#
_entry.id   AF-A0A9Q8XMV8-F1
#
_cell.length_a   1.000
_cell.length_b   1.000
_cell.length_c   1.000
_cell.angle_alpha   90.00
_cell.angle_beta   90.00
_cell.angle_gamma   90.00
#
_symmetry.space_group_name_H-M   'P 1'
#
loop_
_entity.id
_entity.type
_entity.pdbx_description
1 polymer ?
#
loop_
_entity_poly.entity_id
_entity_poly.type
_entity_poly.pdbx_seq_one_letter_code
_entity_poly.pdbx_strand_id
1 'polypeptide(L)'
;MSTVNITSNGSGDAFNGDKLVNNSVFIDKLLVQVNDAVSLKPIRPILIKALKVFQENKISSALDRLEMVSEIPDLDQEAKLAVACLKVILTDEVDEEDTRTVEGYSQGQQLESLTQGLAEAALLKLIEQRKGADAAHQRFEEISQTLDDITIPQHVYLRRLATRDYVEAICESIETLSDFELIALFEKSIDLSMYDHARKVLERLEHLKPLQEFKRENVILQCVSNHVEIDKDFFCLTYEQKNQFDRLCSDLILLVDESEIPDFRLLHILCHLFRYTHMASLSMEDCIKRNREHIEAKNFFDDAMLASFILDTARKDMEALRDCEPEELMQALINQKEEEHCNFQACKLLYESGDSDLIIGTLEILAEKDTVAAKANMIALAAKSAPILEDNEFPYSDIESAIRSFKDTTLNASFVNFIAPELAMHGYPEFAVLLSDIVFGDETPWLSEPYHSYLSYLHASRQFQTLEEKLEALAPEDKEREEIVTLYSILAGNQKDYQLAAQLIRNNIDKYQEKESLEHYEKRNLVYLWGQYLESVYSQDKDKARELSSEVPLSVFDDYFEDYSWRLMFYFCHRIKDVAETIIDWFCDDPHKNAKYCFNLLFHARQHFSEQDWPMEVGKYLHAFDYTCEHQSHLKLVVRKFFVSKCPQYLIDSKGETAQKLIGAEKGDPLILQAKVVTLADKLSPIHAVYHIASAIMNEDEKEVFYILKLPENATGDEILAEIEKITAPIRESREKLKPIMEQASLPIDMKYRFINGQDNFQKAILAVLCPDIKLLINKNDEPSESTQCTDFVIDEMTAVLLACIGPNLFDDCNWHMTENVYELLHQYCEAYQGKWPVYNDDHYTVYFQDSDEEMSLPSNFIANLSLILERTQQHSDSKLNIPLDLKIKLRDLCTHNFLMSHALAASLNIGHFCIDHFTRIVLSGFESCSTPLVPVNFHDKITRNTNMEVIHNLMCLNLQNISTAMAYACMEEVIHNGDDAHLNALARLTAAHSSTQWDRDSIKILVRACLCKLVQLTMLDKPPGEEVQHVLIALLESLTSSKTLSDEEIEPLIECLPIPLLSDEFLARTQPRIINLLTKALRQATETYCDCLTKAVRKNNHSATGFWESFARLC
;
A
#
# COMPACT_ATOMS: atom_id res chain seq x y z
N MET A 1 13.82 -38.40 62.93
CA MET A 1 14.81 -38.35 64.03
C MET A 1 14.64 -39.61 64.87
N SER A 2 15.59 -40.53 64.84
CA SER A 2 15.58 -41.71 65.71
C SER A 2 16.21 -41.33 67.05
N THR A 3 15.40 -41.20 68.09
CA THR A 3 15.84 -41.07 69.49
C THR A 3 16.55 -42.34 69.92
N VAL A 4 17.81 -42.22 70.34
CA VAL A 4 18.56 -43.28 71.03
C VAL A 4 18.48 -43.00 72.52
N ASN A 5 17.87 -43.93 73.28
CA ASN A 5 17.83 -43.87 74.74
C ASN A 5 19.23 -44.13 75.31
N ILE A 6 19.77 -43.18 76.07
CA ILE A 6 20.93 -43.39 76.92
C ILE A 6 20.43 -43.57 78.36
N THR A 7 20.55 -44.77 78.90
CA THR A 7 20.34 -45.03 80.33
C THR A 7 21.55 -44.51 81.12
N SER A 8 21.37 -43.49 81.95
CA SER A 8 22.31 -43.13 83.01
C SER A 8 21.75 -43.55 84.38
N ASN A 9 22.57 -44.23 85.18
CA ASN A 9 22.30 -44.46 86.59
C ASN A 9 22.79 -43.23 87.38
N GLY A 10 21.89 -42.40 87.88
CA GLY A 10 22.24 -41.32 88.80
C GLY A 10 21.18 -40.23 88.89
N SER A 11 20.56 -40.11 90.07
CA SER A 11 19.50 -39.17 90.43
C SER A 11 19.91 -37.70 90.37
N GLY A 12 19.01 -36.83 89.88
CA GLY A 12 18.97 -35.44 90.34
C GLY A 12 18.67 -34.40 89.26
N ASP A 13 17.55 -33.72 89.47
CA ASP A 13 16.90 -32.65 88.73
C ASP A 13 17.73 -31.51 88.07
N ALA A 14 17.10 -31.03 86.99
CA ALA A 14 17.00 -29.65 86.48
C ALA A 14 18.21 -29.01 85.77
N PHE A 15 18.05 -28.74 84.48
CA PHE A 15 18.14 -27.37 83.91
C PHE A 15 17.44 -27.31 82.53
N ASN A 16 16.23 -26.74 82.51
CA ASN A 16 15.61 -26.15 81.33
C ASN A 16 16.30 -24.81 81.04
N GLY A 17 16.69 -24.58 79.79
CA GLY A 17 17.13 -23.28 79.31
C GLY A 17 17.88 -23.39 77.98
N ASP A 18 17.31 -22.79 76.93
CA ASP A 18 17.93 -22.64 75.62
C ASP A 18 19.29 -21.96 75.74
N LYS A 19 20.35 -22.74 75.53
CA LYS A 19 21.66 -22.22 75.17
C LYS A 19 22.03 -22.78 73.82
N LEU A 20 22.12 -21.88 72.83
CA LEU A 20 22.93 -22.05 71.63
C LEU A 20 24.33 -22.49 72.06
N VAL A 21 24.62 -23.78 71.89
CA VAL A 21 25.98 -24.30 71.98
C VAL A 21 26.58 -24.13 70.60
N ASN A 22 27.66 -23.35 70.55
CA ASN A 22 28.48 -23.17 69.36
C ASN A 22 28.91 -24.55 68.84
N ASN A 23 28.63 -24.86 67.56
CA ASN A 23 28.87 -26.18 66.95
C ASN A 23 30.32 -26.66 67.14
N SER A 24 31.28 -25.73 67.26
CA SER A 24 32.69 -26.03 67.54
C SER A 24 32.93 -26.72 68.89
N VAL A 25 32.17 -26.36 69.94
CA VAL A 25 32.36 -26.93 71.29
C VAL A 25 31.61 -28.27 71.45
N PHE A 26 30.61 -28.53 70.61
CA PHE A 26 29.90 -29.82 70.56
C PHE A 26 30.72 -30.88 69.83
N ILE A 27 31.48 -30.49 68.79
CA ILE A 27 32.41 -31.36 68.07
C ILE A 27 33.60 -31.74 68.97
N ASP A 28 34.16 -30.81 69.75
CA ASP A 28 35.30 -31.08 70.62
C ASP A 28 35.03 -32.07 71.78
N LYS A 29 33.75 -32.24 72.17
CA LYS A 29 33.35 -33.21 73.22
C LYS A 29 32.77 -34.52 72.70
N LEU A 30 32.48 -34.61 71.40
CA LEU A 30 32.10 -35.86 70.71
C LEU A 30 33.31 -36.62 70.14
N LEU A 31 34.53 -36.17 70.43
CA LEU A 31 35.73 -37.00 70.51
C LEU A 31 35.64 -38.01 71.68
N VAL A 32 34.51 -38.69 71.81
CA VAL A 32 34.44 -40.00 72.47
C VAL A 32 34.87 -41.00 71.41
N GLN A 33 36.17 -41.32 71.43
CA GLN A 33 36.82 -42.47 70.79
C GLN A 33 35.92 -43.29 69.85
N VAL A 34 35.70 -42.79 68.63
CA VAL A 34 35.37 -43.65 67.51
C VAL A 34 36.72 -44.08 66.95
N ASN A 35 37.25 -45.19 67.47
CA ASN A 35 38.46 -45.84 66.94
C ASN A 35 38.14 -46.77 65.76
N ASP A 36 36.88 -46.81 65.31
CA ASP A 36 36.41 -47.66 64.23
C ASP A 36 36.10 -46.80 63.00
N ALA A 37 36.59 -47.21 61.83
CA ALA A 37 36.34 -46.51 60.58
C ALA A 37 34.83 -46.32 60.35
N VAL A 38 34.42 -45.13 59.88
CA VAL A 38 33.04 -44.84 59.52
C VAL A 38 32.70 -45.62 58.26
N SER A 39 31.90 -46.68 58.43
CA SER A 39 31.46 -47.54 57.32
C SER A 39 30.38 -46.87 56.45
N LEU A 40 30.03 -47.51 55.33
CA LEU A 40 29.03 -47.01 54.39
C LEU A 40 27.64 -46.77 55.03
N LYS A 41 27.23 -47.58 56.01
CA LYS A 41 25.88 -47.52 56.62
C LYS A 41 25.49 -46.15 57.21
N PRO A 42 26.30 -45.52 58.07
CA PRO A 42 26.04 -44.18 58.61
C PRO A 42 25.87 -43.07 57.57
N ILE A 43 26.63 -43.11 56.48
CA ILE A 43 26.65 -42.06 55.45
C ILE A 43 25.70 -42.33 54.28
N ARG A 44 25.20 -43.57 54.13
CA ARG A 44 24.26 -43.99 53.08
C ARG A 44 23.04 -43.08 52.93
N PRO A 45 22.37 -42.58 53.99
CA PRO A 45 21.27 -41.64 53.83
C PRO A 45 21.68 -40.29 53.22
N ILE A 46 22.93 -39.87 53.42
CA ILE A 46 23.48 -38.64 52.85
C ILE A 46 23.87 -38.87 51.39
N LEU A 47 24.49 -40.01 51.06
CA LEU A 47 24.76 -40.42 49.67
C LEU A 47 23.46 -40.53 48.85
N ILE A 48 22.42 -41.16 49.42
CA ILE A 48 21.09 -41.24 48.79
C ILE A 48 20.47 -39.85 48.64
N LYS A 49 20.66 -38.95 49.62
CA LYS A 49 20.21 -37.55 49.50
C LYS A 49 21.01 -36.76 48.46
N ALA A 50 22.32 -36.97 48.34
CA ALA A 50 23.13 -36.33 47.31
C ALA A 50 22.73 -36.82 45.91
N LEU A 51 22.47 -38.12 45.76
CA LEU A 51 21.84 -38.70 44.56
C LEU A 51 20.47 -38.08 44.27
N LYS A 52 19.62 -37.87 45.30
CA LYS A 52 18.33 -37.18 45.13
C LYS A 52 18.45 -35.70 44.78
N VAL A 53 19.42 -35.00 45.34
CA VAL A 53 19.67 -33.57 45.05
C VAL A 53 20.26 -33.41 43.64
N PHE A 54 21.06 -34.38 43.19
CA PHE A 54 21.47 -34.51 41.80
C PHE A 54 20.30 -34.80 40.86
N GLN A 55 19.33 -35.62 41.28
CA GLN A 55 18.09 -35.85 40.52
C GLN A 55 17.29 -34.56 40.33
N GLU A 56 17.36 -33.60 41.27
CA GLU A 56 16.78 -32.26 41.16
C GLU A 56 17.69 -31.26 40.41
N ASN A 57 18.76 -31.73 39.75
CA ASN A 57 19.74 -30.94 39.00
C ASN A 57 20.49 -29.88 39.84
N LYS A 58 20.52 -30.02 41.18
CA LYS A 58 21.23 -29.13 42.11
C LYS A 58 22.64 -29.64 42.38
N ILE A 59 23.47 -29.68 41.34
CA ILE A 59 24.82 -30.28 41.38
C ILE A 59 25.68 -29.64 42.47
N SER A 60 25.66 -28.32 42.63
CA SER A 60 26.39 -27.60 43.68
C SER A 60 25.97 -28.03 45.10
N SER A 61 24.65 -28.07 45.38
CA SER A 61 24.16 -28.53 46.69
C SER A 61 24.44 -30.01 46.94
N ALA A 62 24.48 -30.85 45.91
CA ALA A 62 24.88 -32.25 46.02
C ALA A 62 26.38 -32.38 46.31
N LEU A 63 27.21 -31.61 45.61
CA LEU A 63 28.66 -31.57 45.80
C LEU A 63 29.01 -31.03 47.19
N ASP A 64 28.40 -29.93 47.65
CA ASP A 64 28.63 -29.38 48.99
C ASP A 64 28.33 -30.42 50.09
N ARG A 65 27.25 -31.20 49.92
CA ARG A 65 26.91 -32.29 50.85
C ARG A 65 27.91 -33.42 50.81
N LEU A 66 28.49 -33.71 49.66
CA LEU A 66 29.53 -34.74 49.51
C LEU A 66 30.88 -34.25 50.04
N GLU A 67 31.16 -32.95 49.90
CA GLU A 67 32.34 -32.30 50.44
C GLU A 67 32.33 -32.36 51.96
N MET A 68 31.20 -32.01 52.59
CA MET A 68 30.98 -32.17 54.02
C MET A 68 31.10 -33.62 54.50
N VAL A 69 30.78 -34.61 53.65
CA VAL A 69 30.96 -36.03 53.98
C VAL A 69 32.42 -36.45 53.83
N SER A 70 33.13 -35.94 52.82
CA SER A 70 34.57 -36.23 52.65
C SER A 70 35.46 -35.63 53.73
N GLU A 71 34.99 -34.58 54.42
CA GLU A 71 35.69 -33.98 55.57
C GLU A 71 35.62 -34.84 56.86
N ILE A 72 34.82 -35.92 56.89
CA ILE A 72 34.73 -36.82 58.05
C ILE A 72 36.05 -37.60 58.19
N PRO A 73 36.81 -37.44 59.30
CA PRO A 73 38.01 -38.23 59.53
C PRO A 73 37.66 -39.72 59.68
N ASP A 74 38.52 -40.60 59.17
CA ASP A 74 38.43 -42.07 59.28
C ASP A 74 37.27 -42.77 58.52
N LEU A 75 36.86 -42.27 57.35
CA LEU A 75 36.02 -43.06 56.41
C LEU A 75 36.72 -44.35 55.98
N ASP A 76 35.98 -45.48 55.94
CA ASP A 76 36.51 -46.73 55.40
C ASP A 76 36.70 -46.67 53.86
N GLN A 77 37.46 -47.63 53.30
CA GLN A 77 37.80 -47.60 51.87
C GLN A 77 36.56 -47.69 50.97
N GLU A 78 35.52 -48.39 51.39
CA GLU A 78 34.28 -48.53 50.64
C GLU A 78 33.47 -47.23 50.64
N ALA A 79 33.36 -46.56 51.79
CA ALA A 79 32.73 -45.25 51.92
C ALA A 79 33.46 -44.16 51.12
N LYS A 80 34.80 -44.17 51.13
CA LYS A 80 35.62 -43.28 50.31
C LYS A 80 35.40 -43.52 48.82
N LEU A 81 35.37 -44.79 48.40
CA LEU A 81 35.07 -45.15 47.02
C LEU A 81 33.68 -44.68 46.62
N ALA A 82 32.64 -44.90 47.43
CA ALA A 82 31.28 -44.45 47.13
C ALA A 82 31.15 -42.93 47.00
N VAL A 83 31.82 -42.15 47.86
CA VAL A 83 31.86 -40.68 47.76
C VAL A 83 32.60 -40.23 46.50
N ALA A 84 33.79 -40.78 46.23
CA ALA A 84 34.57 -40.47 45.03
C ALA A 84 33.83 -40.84 43.74
N CYS A 85 33.18 -42.02 43.69
CA CYS A 85 32.34 -42.43 42.57
C CYS A 85 31.17 -41.46 42.35
N LEU A 86 30.50 -41.03 43.43
CA LEU A 86 29.44 -40.02 43.31
C LEU A 86 30.01 -38.72 42.76
N LYS A 87 31.10 -38.19 43.33
CA LYS A 87 31.75 -36.96 42.83
C LYS A 87 32.08 -37.08 41.33
N VAL A 88 32.71 -38.18 40.91
CA VAL A 88 33.03 -38.47 39.49
C VAL A 88 31.77 -38.47 38.61
N ILE A 89 30.68 -39.10 39.05
CA ILE A 89 29.43 -39.14 38.29
C ILE A 89 28.83 -37.72 38.15
N LEU A 90 28.90 -36.93 39.23
CA LEU A 90 28.22 -35.64 39.40
C LEU A 90 28.90 -34.45 38.73
N THR A 91 30.24 -34.46 38.60
CA THR A 91 31.01 -33.37 37.97
C THR A 91 31.87 -33.86 36.83
N ASP A 92 32.07 -33.02 35.81
CA ASP A 92 33.03 -33.26 34.74
C ASP A 92 34.45 -32.79 35.10
N GLU A 93 34.58 -31.90 36.09
CA GLU A 93 35.84 -31.49 36.71
C GLU A 93 36.09 -32.38 37.94
N VAL A 94 36.80 -33.49 37.73
CA VAL A 94 37.05 -34.49 38.76
C VAL A 94 38.47 -34.33 39.30
N ASP A 95 38.62 -34.34 40.62
CA ASP A 95 39.93 -34.38 41.26
C ASP A 95 40.72 -35.63 40.85
N GLU A 96 42.04 -35.48 40.67
CA GLU A 96 42.90 -36.62 40.30
C GLU A 96 42.87 -37.72 41.38
N GLU A 97 42.66 -37.35 42.64
CA GLU A 97 42.58 -38.28 43.77
C GLU A 97 41.29 -39.13 43.71
N ASP A 98 40.15 -38.50 43.44
CA ASP A 98 38.87 -39.22 43.25
C ASP A 98 38.94 -40.13 42.03
N THR A 99 39.53 -39.65 40.94
CA THR A 99 39.68 -40.42 39.70
C THR A 99 40.54 -41.67 39.93
N ARG A 100 41.69 -41.52 40.60
CA ARG A 100 42.56 -42.67 40.93
C ARG A 100 41.89 -43.65 41.88
N THR A 101 41.06 -43.15 42.79
CA THR A 101 40.29 -43.98 43.73
C THR A 101 39.27 -44.84 42.99
N VAL A 102 38.54 -44.27 42.02
CA VAL A 102 37.59 -45.01 41.17
C VAL A 102 38.30 -45.98 40.23
N GLU A 103 39.41 -45.60 39.62
CA GLU A 103 40.16 -46.50 38.72
C GLU A 103 40.88 -47.64 39.45
N GLY A 104 41.14 -47.49 40.75
CA GLY A 104 41.67 -48.53 41.61
C GLY A 104 40.67 -49.62 41.99
N TYR A 105 39.38 -49.43 41.69
CA TYR A 105 38.34 -50.44 41.89
C TYR A 105 38.55 -51.64 40.96
N SER A 106 38.31 -52.84 41.50
CA SER A 106 38.30 -54.09 40.72
C SER A 106 37.07 -54.93 41.08
N GLN A 107 36.44 -55.54 40.08
CA GLN A 107 35.22 -56.37 40.23
C GLN A 107 35.37 -57.55 41.20
N GLY A 108 36.58 -57.89 41.63
CA GLY A 108 36.84 -58.94 42.62
C GLY A 108 36.67 -58.50 44.09
N GLN A 109 36.41 -57.22 44.37
CA GLN A 109 36.17 -56.72 45.73
C GLN A 109 34.71 -56.96 46.16
N GLN A 110 34.49 -57.56 47.34
CA GLN A 110 33.14 -57.67 47.91
C GLN A 110 32.71 -56.31 48.49
N LEU A 111 31.83 -55.61 47.76
CA LEU A 111 31.25 -54.31 48.15
C LEU A 111 29.73 -54.44 48.30
N GLU A 112 29.07 -53.50 49.00
CA GLU A 112 27.62 -53.33 48.95
C GLU A 112 27.18 -52.98 47.51
N SER A 113 25.99 -53.48 47.11
CA SER A 113 25.46 -53.31 45.75
C SER A 113 25.39 -51.86 45.28
N LEU A 114 25.09 -50.93 46.18
CA LEU A 114 25.08 -49.49 45.90
C LEU A 114 26.48 -48.98 45.48
N THR A 115 27.52 -49.35 46.23
CA THR A 115 28.91 -48.93 45.93
C THR A 115 29.40 -49.57 44.63
N GLN A 116 29.05 -50.83 44.39
CA GLN A 116 29.39 -51.54 43.16
C GLN A 116 28.75 -50.89 41.93
N GLY A 117 27.46 -50.53 42.02
CA GLY A 117 26.74 -49.81 40.96
C GLY A 117 27.30 -48.41 40.70
N LEU A 118 27.68 -47.68 41.76
CA LEU A 118 28.33 -46.37 41.65
C LEU A 118 29.73 -46.45 41.02
N ALA A 119 30.52 -47.46 41.38
CA ALA A 119 31.86 -47.66 40.82
C ALA A 119 31.82 -47.98 39.33
N GLU A 120 30.93 -48.87 38.90
CA GLU A 120 30.77 -49.21 37.47
C GLU A 120 30.20 -48.03 36.67
N ALA A 121 29.25 -47.26 37.23
CA ALA A 121 28.73 -46.05 36.60
C ALA A 121 29.80 -44.96 36.44
N ALA A 122 30.63 -44.75 37.46
CA ALA A 122 31.77 -43.82 37.41
C ALA A 122 32.84 -44.28 36.41
N LEU A 123 33.14 -45.58 36.36
CA LEU A 123 34.05 -46.16 35.37
C LEU A 123 33.53 -46.02 33.94
N LEU A 124 32.24 -46.20 33.68
CA LEU A 124 31.64 -45.98 32.36
C LEU A 124 31.90 -44.55 31.86
N LYS A 125 31.69 -43.55 32.73
CA LYS A 125 31.98 -42.15 32.43
C LYS A 125 33.48 -41.91 32.17
N LEU A 126 34.36 -42.45 33.01
CA LEU A 126 35.82 -42.28 32.83
C LEU A 126 36.35 -42.99 31.58
N ILE A 127 35.81 -44.15 31.23
CA ILE A 127 36.17 -44.90 30.01
C ILE A 127 35.73 -44.12 28.78
N GLU A 128 34.52 -43.58 28.76
CA GLU A 128 34.05 -42.72 27.68
C GLU A 128 35.02 -41.54 27.49
N GLN A 129 35.34 -40.81 28.55
CA GLN A 129 36.21 -39.63 28.50
C GLN A 129 37.64 -39.95 28.02
N ARG A 130 38.18 -41.13 28.36
CA ARG A 130 39.59 -41.48 28.08
C ARG A 130 39.79 -42.35 26.84
N LYS A 131 38.83 -43.22 26.52
CA LYS A 131 38.93 -44.29 25.51
C LYS A 131 37.83 -44.23 24.45
N GLY A 132 36.87 -43.32 24.59
CA GLY A 132 35.77 -43.12 23.63
C GLY A 132 34.52 -43.95 23.92
N ALA A 133 33.43 -43.59 23.24
CA ALA A 133 32.10 -44.15 23.47
C ALA A 133 32.01 -45.65 23.19
N ASP A 134 32.68 -46.16 22.14
CA ASP A 134 32.64 -47.59 21.78
C ASP A 134 33.19 -48.50 22.88
N ALA A 135 34.27 -48.07 23.55
CA ALA A 135 34.87 -48.82 24.65
C ALA A 135 33.98 -48.80 25.90
N ALA A 136 33.26 -47.70 26.14
CA ALA A 136 32.30 -47.60 27.23
C ALA A 136 31.03 -48.42 26.95
N HIS A 137 30.59 -48.50 25.69
CA HIS A 137 29.48 -49.34 25.25
C HIS A 137 29.75 -50.82 25.49
N GLN A 138 30.91 -51.32 25.06
CA GLN A 138 31.35 -52.71 25.32
C GLN A 138 31.38 -53.01 26.83
N ARG A 139 31.88 -52.07 27.62
CA ARG A 139 31.91 -52.21 29.08
C ARG A 139 30.51 -52.28 29.69
N PHE A 140 29.56 -51.51 29.17
CA PHE A 140 28.18 -51.54 29.64
C PHE A 140 27.49 -52.88 29.31
N GLU A 141 27.72 -53.44 28.12
CA GLU A 141 27.21 -54.78 27.77
C GLU A 141 27.72 -55.84 28.74
N GLU A 142 29.01 -55.81 29.10
CA GLU A 142 29.60 -56.71 30.10
C GLU A 142 28.93 -56.54 31.48
N ILE A 143 28.73 -55.29 31.92
CA ILE A 143 28.08 -54.96 33.20
C ILE A 143 26.63 -55.48 33.22
N SER A 144 25.89 -55.25 32.14
CA SER A 144 24.47 -55.63 32.03
C SER A 144 24.21 -57.13 32.18
N GLN A 145 25.22 -57.97 31.93
CA GLN A 145 25.14 -59.43 32.06
C GLN A 145 25.67 -59.94 33.41
N THR A 146 26.39 -59.11 34.18
CA THR A 146 27.17 -59.56 35.34
C THR A 146 26.75 -58.92 36.67
N LEU A 147 26.09 -57.76 36.66
CA LEU A 147 25.55 -57.13 37.86
C LEU A 147 24.07 -57.46 38.09
N ASP A 148 23.72 -57.72 39.36
CA ASP A 148 22.33 -57.97 39.78
C ASP A 148 21.46 -56.70 39.83
N ASP A 149 22.06 -55.52 40.08
CA ASP A 149 21.40 -54.21 40.08
C ASP A 149 22.15 -53.24 39.16
N ILE A 150 21.58 -53.00 37.99
CA ILE A 150 22.17 -52.16 36.94
C ILE A 150 21.56 -50.75 36.88
N THR A 151 20.68 -50.39 37.81
CA THR A 151 19.87 -49.16 37.77
C THR A 151 20.73 -47.89 37.60
N ILE A 152 21.85 -47.81 38.35
CA ILE A 152 22.76 -46.65 38.32
C ILE A 152 23.66 -46.65 37.07
N PRO A 153 24.35 -47.75 36.72
CA PRO A 153 25.04 -47.85 35.43
C PRO A 153 24.15 -47.56 34.22
N GLN A 154 22.91 -48.06 34.21
CA GLN A 154 21.96 -47.87 33.13
C GLN A 154 21.51 -46.41 33.00
N HIS A 155 21.27 -45.72 34.11
CA HIS A 155 21.01 -44.28 34.09
C HIS A 155 22.17 -43.50 33.44
N VAL A 156 23.42 -43.76 33.84
CA VAL A 156 24.59 -43.07 33.27
C VAL A 156 24.76 -43.42 31.80
N TYR A 157 24.54 -44.68 31.43
CA TYR A 157 24.60 -45.13 30.05
C TYR A 157 23.51 -44.49 29.18
N LEU A 158 22.26 -44.46 29.64
CA LEU A 158 21.15 -43.78 28.95
C LEU A 158 21.48 -42.31 28.70
N ARG A 159 21.93 -41.60 29.74
CA ARG A 159 22.23 -40.16 29.62
C ARG A 159 23.38 -39.88 28.66
N ARG A 160 24.46 -40.67 28.71
CA ARG A 160 25.72 -40.33 28.02
C ARG A 160 25.92 -41.08 26.70
N LEU A 161 25.58 -42.37 26.64
CA LEU A 161 26.07 -43.30 25.62
C LEU A 161 24.98 -43.97 24.77
N ALA A 162 23.72 -43.98 25.23
CA ALA A 162 22.67 -44.73 24.54
C ALA A 162 22.42 -44.24 23.11
N THR A 163 22.25 -45.19 22.20
CA THR A 163 21.94 -44.99 20.79
C THR A 163 20.43 -44.99 20.54
N ARG A 164 20.02 -44.52 19.36
CA ARG A 164 18.62 -44.52 18.92
C ARG A 164 17.99 -45.92 19.01
N ASP A 165 18.65 -46.93 18.45
CA ASP A 165 18.20 -48.33 18.46
C ASP A 165 18.03 -48.88 19.89
N TYR A 166 18.93 -48.51 20.81
CA TYR A 166 18.85 -48.94 22.21
C TYR A 166 17.67 -48.26 22.93
N VAL A 167 17.42 -46.97 22.66
CA VAL A 167 16.27 -46.25 23.22
C VAL A 167 14.95 -46.84 22.72
N GLU A 168 14.86 -47.21 21.43
CA GLU A 168 13.67 -47.90 20.89
C GLU A 168 13.43 -49.23 21.60
N ALA A 169 14.45 -50.08 21.70
CA ALA A 169 14.35 -51.38 22.34
C ALA A 169 13.98 -51.28 23.84
N ILE A 170 14.58 -50.34 24.57
CA ILE A 170 14.32 -50.22 26.01
C ILE A 170 12.94 -49.62 26.29
N CYS A 171 12.42 -48.76 25.41
CA CYS A 171 11.06 -48.23 25.48
C CYS A 171 9.98 -49.32 25.33
N GLU A 172 10.27 -50.46 24.70
CA GLU A 172 9.33 -51.59 24.68
C GLU A 172 9.14 -52.22 26.07
N SER A 173 10.13 -52.04 26.96
CA SER A 173 10.15 -52.56 28.34
C SER A 173 9.87 -51.50 29.41
N ILE A 174 9.28 -50.36 29.01
CA ILE A 174 9.13 -49.15 29.83
C ILE A 174 8.42 -49.35 31.17
N GLU A 175 7.51 -50.34 31.27
CA GLU A 175 6.79 -50.62 32.50
C GLU A 175 7.68 -51.15 33.62
N THR A 176 8.81 -51.76 33.26
CA THR A 176 9.76 -52.42 34.19
C THR A 176 10.87 -51.49 34.69
N LEU A 177 11.00 -50.31 34.08
CA LEU A 177 12.03 -49.34 34.42
C LEU A 177 11.66 -48.59 35.70
N SER A 178 12.69 -48.27 36.50
CA SER A 178 12.55 -47.41 37.66
C SER A 178 12.34 -45.95 37.26
N ASP A 179 11.75 -45.14 38.14
CA ASP A 179 11.64 -43.68 37.99
C ASP A 179 12.99 -43.03 37.59
N PHE A 180 14.08 -43.59 38.12
CA PHE A 180 15.44 -43.11 37.91
C PHE A 180 15.96 -43.36 36.48
N GLU A 181 15.57 -44.48 35.88
CA GLU A 181 15.91 -44.81 34.49
C GLU A 181 14.97 -44.11 33.52
N LEU A 182 13.69 -43.96 33.88
CA LEU A 182 12.68 -43.25 33.08
C LEU A 182 13.05 -41.77 32.89
N ILE A 183 13.56 -41.08 33.92
CA ILE A 183 14.03 -39.70 33.76
C ILE A 183 15.21 -39.61 32.77
N ALA A 184 16.20 -40.51 32.87
CA ALA A 184 17.33 -40.51 31.92
C ALA A 184 16.89 -40.90 30.50
N LEU A 185 15.94 -41.82 30.38
CA LEU A 185 15.36 -42.23 29.11
C LEU A 185 14.58 -41.08 28.46
N PHE A 186 13.83 -40.30 29.24
CA PHE A 186 13.15 -39.09 28.78
C PHE A 186 14.15 -38.07 28.24
N GLU A 187 15.18 -37.72 29.03
CA GLU A 187 16.22 -36.77 28.61
C GLU A 187 16.91 -37.24 27.32
N LYS A 188 17.30 -38.53 27.26
CA LYS A 188 17.95 -39.08 26.07
C LYS A 188 17.05 -39.14 24.85
N SER A 189 15.76 -39.42 25.04
CA SER A 189 14.78 -39.43 23.94
C SER A 189 14.65 -38.03 23.32
N ILE A 190 14.73 -36.96 24.13
CA ILE A 190 14.75 -35.59 23.63
C ILE A 190 16.05 -35.31 22.87
N ASP A 191 17.21 -35.66 23.44
CA ASP A 191 18.52 -35.43 22.82
C ASP A 191 18.65 -36.13 21.45
N LEU A 192 17.95 -37.25 21.24
CA LEU A 192 17.92 -38.00 19.98
C LEU A 192 16.73 -37.61 19.07
N SER A 193 15.99 -36.56 19.41
CA SER A 193 14.79 -36.09 18.70
C SER A 193 13.70 -37.17 18.52
N MET A 194 13.55 -38.06 19.50
CA MET A 194 12.57 -39.16 19.52
C MET A 194 11.33 -38.75 20.33
N TYR A 195 10.61 -37.71 19.89
CA TYR A 195 9.55 -37.05 20.68
C TYR A 195 8.39 -37.96 21.08
N ASP A 196 7.97 -38.88 20.21
CA ASP A 196 6.90 -39.84 20.55
C ASP A 196 7.32 -40.80 21.69
N HIS A 197 8.60 -41.16 21.74
CA HIS A 197 9.14 -41.99 22.81
C HIS A 197 9.26 -41.17 24.11
N ALA A 198 9.75 -39.92 24.02
CA ALA A 198 9.77 -39.00 25.16
C ALA A 198 8.36 -38.78 25.75
N ARG A 199 7.32 -38.64 24.90
CA ARG A 199 5.92 -38.53 25.33
C ARG A 199 5.46 -39.78 26.08
N LYS A 200 5.70 -40.98 25.53
CA LYS A 200 5.38 -42.25 26.20
C LYS A 200 6.08 -42.40 27.56
N VAL A 201 7.33 -41.96 27.66
CA VAL A 201 8.09 -41.98 28.91
C VAL A 201 7.52 -41.00 29.93
N LEU A 202 7.15 -39.80 29.50
CA LEU A 202 6.54 -38.80 30.37
C LEU A 202 5.17 -39.26 30.88
N GLU A 203 4.32 -39.81 30.01
CA GLU A 203 3.04 -40.40 30.40
C GLU A 203 3.24 -41.48 31.48
N ARG A 204 4.26 -42.34 31.33
CA ARG A 204 4.58 -43.35 32.33
C ARG A 204 5.03 -42.74 33.66
N LEU A 205 5.88 -41.71 33.63
CA LEU A 205 6.31 -40.99 34.82
C LEU A 205 5.13 -40.35 35.57
N GLU A 206 4.20 -39.73 34.84
CA GLU A 206 2.96 -39.14 35.38
C GLU A 206 2.00 -40.17 36.01
N HIS A 207 2.07 -41.44 35.59
CA HIS A 207 1.33 -42.52 36.25
C HIS A 207 1.96 -42.94 37.58
N LEU A 208 3.27 -42.73 37.75
CA LEU A 208 4.02 -43.15 38.94
C LEU A 208 4.03 -42.07 40.03
N LYS A 209 3.96 -40.78 39.67
CA LYS A 209 4.00 -39.63 40.61
C LYS A 209 3.10 -38.46 40.17
N PRO A 210 2.80 -37.49 41.06
CA PRO A 210 1.92 -36.36 40.73
C PRO A 210 2.48 -35.46 39.61
N LEU A 211 1.60 -34.97 38.73
CA LEU A 211 1.89 -34.05 37.61
C LEU A 211 2.76 -32.83 37.98
N GLN A 212 2.62 -32.29 39.20
CA GLN A 212 3.42 -31.14 39.66
C GLN A 212 4.93 -31.42 39.69
N GLU A 213 5.35 -32.69 39.85
CA GLU A 213 6.77 -33.06 39.87
C GLU A 213 7.41 -33.06 38.47
N PHE A 214 6.62 -33.05 37.38
CA PHE A 214 7.11 -33.14 36.00
C PHE A 214 6.75 -31.92 35.14
N LYS A 215 6.44 -30.78 35.77
CA LYS A 215 6.09 -29.54 35.07
C LYS A 215 7.19 -29.13 34.07
N ARG A 216 8.46 -29.26 34.45
CA ARG A 216 9.62 -28.95 33.61
C ARG A 216 9.66 -29.83 32.35
N GLU A 217 9.57 -31.13 32.54
CA GLU A 217 9.63 -32.12 31.47
C GLU A 217 8.47 -31.94 30.48
N ASN A 218 7.27 -31.65 30.99
CA ASN A 218 6.10 -31.40 30.17
C ASN A 218 6.27 -30.12 29.31
N VAL A 219 6.73 -29.01 29.90
CA VAL A 219 7.00 -27.77 29.16
C VAL A 219 8.11 -27.97 28.12
N ILE A 220 9.20 -28.65 28.45
CA ILE A 220 10.27 -28.96 27.49
C ILE A 220 9.70 -29.75 26.30
N LEU A 221 8.95 -30.82 26.58
CA LEU A 221 8.39 -31.66 25.54
C LEU A 221 7.46 -30.85 24.63
N GLN A 222 6.59 -30.01 25.20
CA GLN A 222 5.69 -29.13 24.45
C GLN A 222 6.45 -28.11 23.59
N CYS A 223 7.50 -27.47 24.13
CA CYS A 223 8.33 -26.53 23.38
C CYS A 223 9.00 -27.19 22.18
N VAL A 224 9.61 -28.36 22.38
CA VAL A 224 10.40 -29.03 21.34
C VAL A 224 9.49 -29.77 20.35
N SER A 225 8.33 -30.28 20.77
CA SER A 225 7.35 -30.89 19.85
C SER A 225 6.65 -29.85 18.99
N ASN A 226 6.26 -28.71 19.57
CA ASN A 226 5.59 -27.64 18.81
C ASN A 226 6.53 -27.02 17.78
N HIS A 227 7.83 -26.91 18.08
CA HIS A 227 8.81 -26.37 17.14
C HIS A 227 8.97 -27.21 15.85
N VAL A 228 8.58 -28.50 15.88
CA VAL A 228 8.62 -29.39 14.71
C VAL A 228 7.27 -29.39 13.95
N GLU A 229 6.18 -28.98 14.60
CA GLU A 229 4.84 -28.93 13.99
C GLU A 229 4.49 -27.55 13.41
N ILE A 230 5.27 -26.50 13.70
CA ILE A 230 5.01 -25.14 13.20
C ILE A 230 5.83 -24.87 11.93
N ASP A 231 5.31 -25.28 10.78
CA ASP A 231 5.84 -24.93 9.45
C ASP A 231 5.50 -23.48 9.02
N LYS A 232 4.77 -22.73 9.85
CA LYS A 232 4.31 -21.36 9.56
C LYS A 232 5.16 -20.29 10.21
N ASP A 233 5.32 -19.15 9.53
CA ASP A 233 5.86 -17.92 10.13
C ASP A 233 5.06 -17.53 11.40
N PHE A 234 5.75 -17.04 12.44
CA PHE A 234 5.14 -16.60 13.70
C PHE A 234 4.03 -15.56 13.49
N PHE A 235 4.23 -14.64 12.54
CA PHE A 235 3.23 -13.61 12.23
C PHE A 235 2.03 -14.15 11.44
N CYS A 236 2.10 -15.39 10.95
CA CYS A 236 1.01 -16.09 10.25
C CYS A 236 0.23 -17.06 11.16
N LEU A 237 0.57 -17.14 12.46
CA LEU A 237 -0.20 -17.94 13.42
C LEU A 237 -1.61 -17.38 13.61
N THR A 238 -2.59 -18.23 13.89
CA THR A 238 -3.92 -17.75 14.30
C THR A 238 -3.88 -17.21 15.74
N TYR A 239 -4.90 -16.46 16.14
CA TYR A 239 -5.04 -15.94 17.52
C TYR A 239 -4.91 -17.05 18.59
N GLU A 240 -5.54 -18.20 18.35
CA GLU A 240 -5.49 -19.35 19.27
C GLU A 240 -4.10 -19.97 19.35
N GLN A 241 -3.44 -20.16 18.19
CA GLN A 241 -2.08 -20.71 18.12
C GLN A 241 -1.08 -19.79 18.81
N LYS A 242 -1.18 -18.47 18.58
CA LYS A 242 -0.34 -17.47 19.23
C LYS A 242 -0.54 -17.47 20.75
N ASN A 243 -1.78 -17.56 21.23
CA ASN A 243 -2.04 -17.64 22.67
C ASN A 243 -1.51 -18.92 23.32
N GLN A 244 -1.55 -20.05 22.61
CA GLN A 244 -0.93 -21.29 23.07
C GLN A 244 0.60 -21.13 23.14
N PHE A 245 1.20 -20.53 22.12
CA PHE A 245 2.62 -20.22 22.06
C PHE A 245 3.05 -19.29 23.22
N ASP A 246 2.35 -18.17 23.45
CA ASP A 246 2.67 -17.23 24.52
C ASP A 246 2.61 -17.87 25.92
N ARG A 247 1.62 -18.74 26.16
CA ARG A 247 1.52 -19.48 27.43
C ARG A 247 2.70 -20.41 27.63
N LEU A 248 3.06 -21.15 26.58
CA LEU A 248 4.22 -22.04 26.61
C LEU A 248 5.52 -21.28 26.89
N CYS A 249 5.67 -20.11 26.29
CA CYS A 249 6.82 -19.24 26.50
C CYS A 249 6.86 -18.65 27.91
N SER A 250 5.69 -18.25 28.44
CA SER A 250 5.57 -17.78 29.82
C SER A 250 5.91 -18.87 30.83
N ASP A 251 5.43 -20.09 30.60
CA ASP A 251 5.75 -21.26 31.43
C ASP A 251 7.24 -21.59 31.39
N LEU A 252 7.87 -21.49 30.21
CA LEU A 252 9.32 -21.66 30.04
C LEU A 252 10.12 -20.59 30.80
N ILE A 253 9.74 -19.31 30.69
CA ILE A 253 10.39 -18.21 31.40
C ILE A 253 10.26 -18.39 32.91
N LEU A 254 9.08 -18.78 33.40
CA LEU A 254 8.87 -19.06 34.83
C LEU A 254 9.79 -20.18 35.32
N LEU A 255 9.97 -21.26 34.55
CA LEU A 255 10.88 -22.35 34.92
C LEU A 255 12.35 -21.90 34.97
N VAL A 256 12.76 -21.02 34.06
CA VAL A 256 14.11 -20.41 34.06
C VAL A 256 14.30 -19.53 35.30
N ASP A 257 13.33 -18.67 35.59
CA ASP A 257 13.38 -17.72 36.71
C ASP A 257 13.26 -18.38 38.10
N GLU A 258 12.55 -19.51 38.21
CA GLU A 258 12.43 -20.29 39.45
C GLU A 258 13.70 -21.10 39.80
N SER A 259 14.65 -21.21 38.87
CA SER A 259 15.87 -22.02 39.04
C SER A 259 17.03 -21.22 39.64
N GLU A 260 17.69 -21.73 40.69
CA GLU A 260 18.89 -21.10 41.28
C GLU A 260 20.07 -21.01 40.29
N ILE A 261 20.18 -22.00 39.40
CA ILE A 261 21.07 -22.02 38.25
C ILE A 261 20.20 -22.44 37.07
N PRO A 262 20.04 -21.60 36.03
CA PRO A 262 19.12 -21.92 34.94
C PRO A 262 19.60 -23.14 34.15
N ASP A 263 18.69 -24.07 33.88
CA ASP A 263 18.99 -25.21 33.03
C ASP A 263 19.33 -24.72 31.62
N PHE A 264 20.54 -25.05 31.16
CA PHE A 264 21.06 -24.66 29.85
C PHE A 264 20.14 -25.07 28.68
N ARG A 265 19.40 -26.17 28.82
CA ARG A 265 18.46 -26.64 27.78
C ARG A 265 17.25 -25.73 27.67
N LEU A 266 16.76 -25.23 28.80
CA LEU A 266 15.63 -24.29 28.82
C LEU A 266 16.04 -22.96 28.18
N LEU A 267 17.24 -22.45 28.49
CA LEU A 267 17.80 -21.26 27.85
C LEU A 267 18.00 -21.46 26.35
N HIS A 268 18.49 -22.62 25.92
CA HIS A 268 18.67 -22.95 24.50
C HIS A 268 17.32 -22.97 23.75
N ILE A 269 16.29 -23.62 24.31
CA ILE A 269 14.94 -23.62 23.74
C ILE A 269 14.40 -22.19 23.67
N LEU A 270 14.55 -21.39 24.73
CA LEU A 270 14.09 -20.01 24.78
C LEU A 270 14.74 -19.15 23.68
N CYS A 271 16.05 -19.32 23.45
CA CYS A 271 16.77 -18.66 22.36
C CYS A 271 16.22 -19.01 20.97
N HIS A 272 15.89 -20.29 20.73
CA HIS A 272 15.27 -20.71 19.45
C HIS A 272 13.87 -20.15 19.28
N LEU A 273 13.04 -20.17 20.34
CA LEU A 273 11.71 -19.57 20.30
C LEU A 273 11.79 -18.06 20.09
N PHE A 274 12.75 -17.37 20.71
CA PHE A 274 12.97 -15.94 20.49
C PHE A 274 13.33 -15.64 19.03
N ARG A 275 14.21 -16.46 18.42
CA ARG A 275 14.51 -16.37 16.98
C ARG A 275 13.28 -16.63 16.12
N TYR A 276 12.46 -17.63 16.46
CA TYR A 276 11.21 -17.93 15.75
C TYR A 276 10.22 -16.75 15.78
N THR A 277 10.16 -16.02 16.89
CA THR A 277 9.38 -14.77 17.00
C THR A 277 10.01 -13.56 16.29
N HIS A 278 11.07 -13.76 15.49
CA HIS A 278 11.84 -12.69 14.85
C HIS A 278 12.38 -11.66 15.84
N MET A 279 12.74 -12.11 17.05
CA MET A 279 13.23 -11.26 18.14
C MET A 279 12.21 -10.20 18.64
N ALA A 280 10.91 -10.41 18.41
CA ALA A 280 9.87 -9.45 18.79
C ALA A 280 9.38 -9.58 20.26
N SER A 281 9.67 -10.68 20.95
CA SER A 281 9.16 -10.94 22.31
C SER A 281 10.03 -10.29 23.40
N LEU A 282 9.58 -9.16 23.96
CA LEU A 282 10.25 -8.46 25.06
C LEU A 282 10.45 -9.34 26.31
N SER A 283 9.47 -10.18 26.66
CA SER A 283 9.57 -11.06 27.83
C SER A 283 10.67 -12.11 27.69
N MET A 284 10.87 -12.64 26.49
CA MET A 284 11.97 -13.56 26.21
C MET A 284 13.30 -12.83 26.21
N GLU A 285 13.35 -11.65 25.56
CA GLU A 285 14.55 -10.80 25.53
C GLU A 285 15.05 -10.48 26.93
N ASP A 286 14.16 -10.03 27.83
CA ASP A 286 14.50 -9.70 29.21
C ASP A 286 15.02 -10.93 29.99
N CYS A 287 14.42 -12.09 29.77
CA CYS A 287 14.87 -13.34 30.38
C CYS A 287 16.25 -13.78 29.86
N ILE A 288 16.48 -13.68 28.56
CA ILE A 288 17.76 -13.98 27.91
C ILE A 288 18.85 -13.03 28.40
N LYS A 289 18.58 -11.72 28.45
CA LYS A 289 19.53 -10.70 28.94
C LYS A 289 19.90 -10.90 30.41
N ARG A 290 18.94 -11.26 31.28
CA ARG A 290 19.21 -11.60 32.69
C ARG A 290 20.15 -12.78 32.85
N ASN A 291 20.15 -13.72 31.90
CA ASN A 291 20.94 -14.95 31.93
C ASN A 291 22.16 -14.92 31.00
N ARG A 292 22.57 -13.73 30.52
CA ARG A 292 23.64 -13.54 29.53
C ARG A 292 24.94 -14.26 29.88
N GLU A 293 25.41 -14.18 31.12
CA GLU A 293 26.65 -14.82 31.57
C GLU A 293 26.61 -16.35 31.41
N HIS A 294 25.45 -16.97 31.69
CA HIS A 294 25.25 -18.41 31.52
C HIS A 294 25.22 -18.82 30.05
N ILE A 295 24.68 -17.95 29.20
CA ILE A 295 24.60 -18.16 27.75
C ILE A 295 25.99 -18.05 27.10
N GLU A 296 26.79 -17.05 27.51
CA GLU A 296 28.17 -16.86 27.06
C GLU A 296 29.09 -18.04 27.40
N ALA A 297 28.94 -18.62 28.60
CA ALA A 297 29.83 -19.66 29.11
C ALA A 297 29.83 -20.98 28.31
N LYS A 298 28.80 -21.24 27.51
CA LYS A 298 28.61 -22.52 26.79
C LYS A 298 28.53 -22.39 25.27
N ASN A 299 28.72 -21.18 24.74
CA ASN A 299 28.82 -20.92 23.30
C ASN A 299 27.62 -21.48 22.51
N PHE A 300 26.39 -21.17 22.94
CA PHE A 300 25.13 -21.71 22.36
C PHE A 300 24.80 -21.21 20.95
N PHE A 301 25.61 -20.32 20.39
CA PHE A 301 25.29 -19.63 19.14
C PHE A 301 26.02 -20.24 17.95
N ASP A 302 25.30 -21.05 17.16
CA ASP A 302 25.63 -21.21 15.74
C ASP A 302 25.16 -20.01 14.90
N ASP A 303 24.37 -19.10 15.51
CA ASP A 303 23.78 -17.93 14.88
C ASP A 303 24.46 -16.63 15.36
N ALA A 304 25.26 -16.05 14.47
CA ALA A 304 25.98 -14.81 14.73
C ALA A 304 25.06 -13.59 14.97
N MET A 305 23.83 -13.59 14.44
CA MET A 305 22.87 -12.50 14.66
C MET A 305 22.37 -12.53 16.11
N LEU A 306 21.91 -13.70 16.57
CA LEU A 306 21.42 -13.87 17.94
C LEU A 306 22.53 -13.60 18.96
N ALA A 307 23.76 -14.06 18.68
CA ALA A 307 24.93 -13.72 19.49
C ALA A 307 25.17 -12.20 19.54
N SER A 308 25.18 -11.52 18.39
CA SER A 308 25.42 -10.07 18.34
C SER A 308 24.40 -9.27 19.14
N PHE A 309 23.13 -9.68 19.08
CA PHE A 309 22.02 -9.05 19.79
C PHE A 309 22.13 -9.24 21.31
N ILE A 310 22.36 -10.47 21.77
CA ILE A 310 22.46 -10.78 23.21
C ILE A 310 23.73 -10.15 23.83
N LEU A 311 24.80 -10.07 23.03
CA LEU A 311 26.08 -9.54 23.49
C LEU A 311 26.19 -8.01 23.37
N ASP A 312 25.20 -7.34 22.76
CA ASP A 312 25.27 -5.93 22.35
C ASP A 312 26.57 -5.61 21.57
N THR A 313 26.98 -6.51 20.67
CA THR A 313 28.20 -6.34 19.87
C THR A 313 27.86 -6.07 18.42
N ALA A 314 28.52 -5.08 17.81
CA ALA A 314 28.38 -4.82 16.39
C ALA A 314 28.91 -6.02 15.57
N ARG A 315 28.13 -6.49 14.58
CA ARG A 315 28.61 -7.54 13.67
C ARG A 315 29.79 -7.02 12.85
N LYS A 316 30.88 -7.78 12.81
CA LYS A 316 32.08 -7.47 11.99
C LYS A 316 31.74 -7.26 10.51
N ASP A 317 30.76 -8.02 10.01
CA ASP A 317 30.28 -7.98 8.63
C ASP A 317 29.59 -6.64 8.32
N MET A 318 28.93 -6.03 9.31
CA MET A 318 28.29 -4.72 9.20
C MET A 318 29.31 -3.58 9.27
N GLU A 319 30.35 -3.75 10.09
CA GLU A 319 31.47 -2.80 10.13
C GLU A 319 32.20 -2.77 8.79
N ALA A 320 32.45 -3.94 8.19
CA ALA A 320 33.11 -4.04 6.88
C ALA A 320 32.32 -3.33 5.75
N LEU A 321 30.98 -3.43 5.75
CA LEU A 321 30.15 -2.74 4.76
C LEU A 321 30.18 -1.22 4.93
N ARG A 322 30.33 -0.70 6.14
CA ARG A 322 30.40 0.76 6.37
C ARG A 322 31.67 1.40 5.83
N ASP A 323 32.73 0.62 5.71
CA ASP A 323 34.02 1.07 5.17
C ASP A 323 34.09 0.93 3.63
N CYS A 324 33.07 0.35 2.99
CA CYS A 324 33.01 0.19 1.54
C CYS A 324 32.61 1.49 0.83
N GLU A 325 33.22 1.73 -0.33
CA GLU A 325 32.79 2.80 -1.24
C GLU A 325 31.46 2.43 -1.93
N PRO A 326 30.66 3.41 -2.43
CA PRO A 326 29.36 3.15 -3.06
C PRO A 326 29.39 2.10 -4.18
N GLU A 327 30.42 2.07 -5.03
CA GLU A 327 30.56 1.07 -6.09
C GLU A 327 30.83 -0.34 -5.55
N GLU A 328 31.50 -0.46 -4.40
CA GLU A 328 31.72 -1.73 -3.73
C GLU A 328 30.42 -2.25 -3.10
N LEU A 329 29.60 -1.36 -2.54
CA LEU A 329 28.25 -1.68 -2.04
C LEU A 329 27.34 -2.17 -3.17
N MET A 330 27.35 -1.49 -4.33
CA MET A 330 26.67 -1.95 -5.54
C MET A 330 27.12 -3.37 -5.92
N GLN A 331 28.45 -3.63 -5.98
CA GLN A 331 28.96 -4.95 -6.32
C GLN A 331 28.59 -6.01 -5.28
N ALA A 332 28.47 -5.66 -4.01
CA ALA A 332 27.99 -6.56 -2.97
C ALA A 332 26.52 -6.97 -3.19
N LEU A 333 25.66 -6.03 -3.59
CA LEU A 333 24.26 -6.31 -3.95
C LEU A 333 24.15 -7.19 -5.20
N ILE A 334 24.88 -6.82 -6.26
CA ILE A 334 24.84 -7.51 -7.56
C ILE A 334 25.41 -8.92 -7.49
N ASN A 335 26.48 -9.14 -6.72
CA ASN A 335 27.19 -10.42 -6.64
C ASN A 335 26.76 -11.28 -5.44
N GLN A 336 25.59 -11.01 -4.86
CA GLN A 336 25.07 -11.80 -3.75
C GLN A 336 24.93 -13.27 -4.16
N LYS A 337 25.61 -14.16 -3.42
CA LYS A 337 25.69 -15.60 -3.75
C LYS A 337 24.63 -16.44 -3.06
N GLU A 338 24.10 -15.96 -1.93
CA GLU A 338 23.04 -16.64 -1.19
C GLU A 338 21.71 -16.34 -1.86
N GLU A 339 21.05 -17.38 -2.38
CA GLU A 339 19.87 -17.26 -3.24
C GLU A 339 18.64 -16.72 -2.49
N GLU A 340 18.58 -16.92 -1.17
CA GLU A 340 17.46 -16.54 -0.28
C GLU A 340 17.81 -15.34 0.64
N HIS A 341 18.78 -14.50 0.25
CA HIS A 341 19.25 -13.40 1.10
C HIS A 341 18.99 -12.01 0.48
N CYS A 342 18.51 -11.08 1.31
CA CYS A 342 18.42 -9.66 1.00
C CYS A 342 19.37 -8.84 1.90
N ASN A 343 20.27 -8.07 1.29
CA ASN A 343 21.27 -7.29 2.00
C ASN A 343 20.77 -5.86 2.28
N PHE A 344 19.83 -5.75 3.22
CA PHE A 344 19.21 -4.47 3.61
C PHE A 344 20.22 -3.38 3.99
N GLN A 345 21.33 -3.77 4.64
CA GLN A 345 22.33 -2.80 5.08
C GLN A 345 23.09 -2.20 3.90
N ALA A 346 23.47 -2.99 2.89
CA ALA A 346 24.09 -2.46 1.69
C ALA A 346 23.14 -1.56 0.91
N CYS A 347 21.84 -1.90 0.83
CA CYS A 347 20.82 -1.01 0.23
C CYS A 347 20.75 0.34 0.97
N LYS A 348 20.72 0.31 2.32
CA LYS A 348 20.69 1.51 3.16
C LYS A 348 21.93 2.38 2.97
N LEU A 349 23.13 1.79 3.01
CA LEU A 349 24.38 2.53 2.87
C LEU A 349 24.54 3.11 1.45
N LEU A 350 24.09 2.38 0.42
CA LEU A 350 24.09 2.89 -0.95
C LEU A 350 23.13 4.08 -1.10
N TYR A 351 21.92 4.00 -0.52
CA TYR A 351 21.01 5.15 -0.44
C TYR A 351 21.63 6.35 0.29
N GLU A 352 22.28 6.13 1.43
CA GLU A 352 22.95 7.18 2.22
C GLU A 352 24.09 7.88 1.46
N SER A 353 24.63 7.28 0.38
CA SER A 353 25.62 7.92 -0.49
C SER A 353 25.05 9.10 -1.29
N GLY A 354 23.73 9.09 -1.56
CA GLY A 354 23.04 10.11 -2.36
C GLY A 354 23.35 10.09 -3.86
N ASP A 355 24.04 9.06 -4.36
CA ASP A 355 24.36 8.90 -5.79
C ASP A 355 23.20 8.25 -6.56
N SER A 356 22.29 9.07 -7.08
CA SER A 356 21.10 8.61 -7.81
C SER A 356 21.45 7.84 -9.07
N ASP A 357 22.47 8.27 -9.84
CA ASP A 357 22.87 7.62 -11.10
C ASP A 357 23.40 6.20 -10.84
N LEU A 358 24.21 6.03 -9.79
CA LEU A 358 24.72 4.72 -9.40
C LEU A 358 23.58 3.80 -8.91
N ILE A 359 22.62 4.33 -8.15
CA ILE A 359 21.46 3.59 -7.68
C ILE A 359 20.60 3.12 -8.85
N ILE A 360 20.31 4.00 -9.82
CA ILE A 360 19.55 3.67 -11.03
C ILE A 360 20.26 2.57 -11.81
N GLY A 361 21.56 2.73 -12.09
CA GLY A 361 22.35 1.69 -12.77
C GLY A 361 22.40 0.37 -12.01
N THR A 362 22.39 0.41 -10.68
CA THR A 362 22.32 -0.80 -9.84
C THR A 362 20.97 -1.50 -9.97
N LEU A 363 19.86 -0.75 -9.95
CA LEU A 363 18.50 -1.26 -10.10
C LEU A 363 18.32 -1.94 -11.46
N GLU A 364 18.78 -1.32 -12.54
CA GLU A 364 18.74 -1.89 -13.90
C GLU A 364 19.47 -3.25 -13.97
N ILE A 365 20.69 -3.33 -13.42
CA ILE A 365 21.46 -4.59 -13.43
C ILE A 365 20.79 -5.67 -12.57
N LEU A 366 20.17 -5.29 -11.43
CA LEU A 366 19.45 -6.24 -10.59
C LEU A 366 18.16 -6.75 -11.28
N ALA A 367 17.45 -5.89 -12.01
CA ALA A 367 16.25 -6.25 -12.75
C ALA A 367 16.52 -7.26 -13.87
N GLU A 368 17.68 -7.19 -14.53
CA GLU A 368 18.10 -8.16 -15.55
C GLU A 368 18.40 -9.57 -14.99
N LYS A 369 18.59 -9.70 -13.68
CA LYS A 369 18.92 -10.97 -13.02
C LYS A 369 17.68 -11.68 -12.52
N ASP A 370 17.54 -12.96 -12.90
CA ASP A 370 16.36 -13.76 -12.55
C ASP A 370 16.48 -14.49 -11.18
N THR A 371 17.43 -14.11 -10.32
CA THR A 371 17.58 -14.74 -9.00
C THR A 371 16.67 -14.09 -7.95
N VAL A 372 16.19 -14.89 -7.00
CA VAL A 372 15.34 -14.40 -5.89
C VAL A 372 16.05 -13.30 -5.09
N ALA A 373 17.32 -13.51 -4.73
CA ALA A 373 18.15 -12.50 -4.05
C ALA A 373 18.29 -11.18 -4.83
N ALA A 374 18.48 -11.23 -6.16
CA ALA A 374 18.61 -10.01 -6.96
C ALA A 374 17.30 -9.21 -6.97
N LYS A 375 16.18 -9.90 -7.15
CA LYS A 375 14.83 -9.31 -7.08
C LYS A 375 14.52 -8.74 -5.69
N ALA A 376 14.91 -9.44 -4.62
CA ALA A 376 14.73 -8.98 -3.26
C ALA A 376 15.56 -7.72 -2.95
N ASN A 377 16.84 -7.72 -3.35
CA ASN A 377 17.72 -6.55 -3.24
C ASN A 377 17.22 -5.37 -4.08
N MET A 378 16.68 -5.63 -5.28
CA MET A 378 16.12 -4.61 -6.16
C MET A 378 14.93 -3.92 -5.50
N ILE A 379 13.96 -4.70 -4.99
CA ILE A 379 12.77 -4.15 -4.32
C ILE A 379 13.18 -3.37 -3.06
N ALA A 380 14.11 -3.91 -2.25
CA ALA A 380 14.60 -3.24 -1.04
C ALA A 380 15.32 -1.92 -1.35
N LEU A 381 16.21 -1.91 -2.37
CA LEU A 381 16.92 -0.71 -2.79
C LEU A 381 15.95 0.34 -3.36
N ALA A 382 14.99 -0.07 -4.20
CA ALA A 382 14.01 0.83 -4.76
C ALA A 382 13.10 1.44 -3.67
N ALA A 383 12.61 0.61 -2.75
CA ALA A 383 11.80 1.08 -1.61
C ALA A 383 12.55 2.11 -0.76
N LYS A 384 13.85 1.86 -0.49
CA LYS A 384 14.65 2.77 0.33
C LYS A 384 15.05 4.06 -0.40
N SER A 385 15.23 3.97 -1.71
CA SER A 385 15.68 5.10 -2.55
C SER A 385 14.52 5.90 -3.14
N ALA A 386 13.28 5.45 -2.96
CA ALA A 386 12.07 6.16 -3.39
C ALA A 386 12.06 7.69 -3.13
N PRO A 387 12.52 8.23 -1.99
CA PRO A 387 12.48 9.68 -1.75
C PRO A 387 13.53 10.51 -2.52
N ILE A 388 14.51 9.87 -3.18
CA ILE A 388 15.54 10.58 -3.98
C ILE A 388 15.43 10.30 -5.49
N LEU A 389 14.62 9.33 -5.89
CA LEU A 389 14.36 9.01 -7.29
C LEU A 389 13.23 9.91 -7.81
N GLU A 390 13.36 10.39 -9.04
CA GLU A 390 12.24 11.03 -9.74
C GLU A 390 11.17 9.98 -10.11
N ASP A 391 9.92 10.42 -10.29
CA ASP A 391 8.80 9.52 -10.61
C ASP A 391 9.01 8.69 -11.88
N ASN A 392 9.80 9.18 -12.85
CA ASN A 392 10.16 8.47 -14.08
C ASN A 392 11.36 7.51 -13.93
N GLU A 393 12.13 7.63 -12.85
CA GLU A 393 13.30 6.79 -12.54
C GLU A 393 12.92 5.59 -11.68
N PHE A 394 11.76 5.64 -11.00
CA PHE A 394 11.29 4.55 -10.16
C PHE A 394 10.89 3.31 -11.00
N PRO A 395 11.40 2.10 -10.69
CA PRO A 395 11.25 0.92 -11.58
C PRO A 395 9.94 0.16 -11.35
N TYR A 396 8.79 0.77 -11.66
CA TYR A 396 7.45 0.20 -11.39
C TYR A 396 7.25 -1.21 -11.96
N SER A 397 7.55 -1.39 -13.25
CA SER A 397 7.29 -2.65 -13.96
C SER A 397 8.16 -3.78 -13.44
N ASP A 398 9.42 -3.49 -13.10
CA ASP A 398 10.36 -4.47 -12.61
C ASP A 398 9.99 -4.91 -11.19
N ILE A 399 9.58 -3.98 -10.32
CA ILE A 399 9.07 -4.28 -8.97
C ILE A 399 7.83 -5.17 -9.06
N GLU A 400 6.85 -4.82 -9.90
CA GLU A 400 5.64 -5.64 -10.05
C GLU A 400 5.98 -7.08 -10.49
N SER A 401 6.83 -7.20 -11.51
CA SER A 401 7.30 -8.48 -12.04
C SER A 401 8.04 -9.31 -10.99
N ALA A 402 8.93 -8.65 -10.24
CA ALA A 402 9.71 -9.28 -9.18
C ALA A 402 8.80 -9.82 -8.06
N ILE A 403 7.85 -9.02 -7.57
CA ILE A 403 6.89 -9.43 -6.54
C ILE A 403 6.07 -10.62 -7.04
N ARG A 404 5.52 -10.57 -8.25
CA ARG A 404 4.75 -11.69 -8.82
C ARG A 404 5.56 -12.99 -8.90
N SER A 405 6.86 -12.90 -9.18
CA SER A 405 7.74 -14.08 -9.25
C SER A 405 7.94 -14.76 -7.90
N PHE A 406 7.65 -14.08 -6.79
CA PHE A 406 7.75 -14.65 -5.45
C PHE A 406 6.51 -15.41 -5.01
N LYS A 407 5.43 -15.46 -5.80
CA LYS A 407 4.17 -16.13 -5.43
C LYS A 407 4.34 -17.61 -5.04
N ASP A 408 5.31 -18.29 -5.64
CA ASP A 408 5.63 -19.70 -5.35
C ASP A 408 6.79 -19.85 -4.33
N THR A 409 7.24 -18.75 -3.72
CA THR A 409 8.36 -18.70 -2.76
C THR A 409 7.84 -18.48 -1.34
N THR A 410 8.41 -19.15 -0.34
CA THR A 410 8.10 -18.91 1.08
C THR A 410 8.79 -17.63 1.56
N LEU A 411 8.13 -16.49 1.40
CA LEU A 411 8.57 -15.20 1.93
C LEU A 411 8.28 -15.08 3.43
N ASN A 412 9.25 -14.52 4.15
CA ASN A 412 9.11 -14.25 5.57
C ASN A 412 8.38 -12.92 5.80
N ALA A 413 7.50 -12.86 6.81
CA ALA A 413 6.79 -11.63 7.16
C ALA A 413 7.74 -10.49 7.58
N SER A 414 8.90 -10.81 8.17
CA SER A 414 9.92 -9.82 8.54
C SER A 414 10.50 -9.09 7.33
N PHE A 415 10.70 -9.77 6.19
CA PHE A 415 11.15 -9.12 4.95
C PHE A 415 10.13 -8.09 4.47
N VAL A 416 8.85 -8.47 4.46
CA VAL A 416 7.75 -7.56 4.10
C VAL A 416 7.70 -6.37 5.05
N ASN A 417 7.85 -6.61 6.36
CA ASN A 417 7.81 -5.56 7.38
C ASN A 417 8.95 -4.53 7.26
N PHE A 418 10.05 -4.84 6.59
CA PHE A 418 11.11 -3.86 6.32
C PHE A 418 10.87 -3.04 5.04
N ILE A 419 10.14 -3.57 4.07
CA ILE A 419 10.03 -2.98 2.72
C ILE A 419 8.68 -2.30 2.50
N ALA A 420 7.59 -2.97 2.86
CA ALA A 420 6.23 -2.48 2.64
C ALA A 420 5.96 -1.12 3.32
N PRO A 421 6.44 -0.84 4.55
CA PRO A 421 6.28 0.48 5.14
C PRO A 421 6.98 1.59 4.37
N GLU A 422 8.19 1.34 3.86
CA GLU A 422 8.95 2.33 3.08
C GLU A 422 8.23 2.63 1.75
N LEU A 423 7.75 1.60 1.04
CA LEU A 423 6.94 1.77 -0.17
C LEU A 423 5.67 2.58 0.12
N ALA A 424 4.92 2.22 1.16
CA ALA A 424 3.69 2.92 1.52
C ALA A 424 3.95 4.38 1.94
N MET A 425 4.98 4.63 2.76
CA MET A 425 5.36 5.97 3.22
C MET A 425 5.74 6.89 2.05
N HIS A 426 6.36 6.33 1.01
CA HIS A 426 6.77 7.07 -0.19
C HIS A 426 5.71 7.09 -1.30
N GLY A 427 4.45 6.75 -0.99
CA GLY A 427 3.34 6.92 -1.93
C GLY A 427 3.13 5.75 -2.88
N TYR A 428 3.61 4.54 -2.52
CA TYR A 428 3.43 3.31 -3.29
C TYR A 428 2.72 2.19 -2.50
N PRO A 429 1.54 2.45 -1.91
CA PRO A 429 0.83 1.47 -1.09
C PRO A 429 0.37 0.23 -1.88
N GLU A 430 0.21 0.32 -3.20
CA GLU A 430 -0.18 -0.82 -4.05
C GLU A 430 0.90 -1.91 -4.06
N PHE A 431 2.18 -1.54 -4.13
CA PHE A 431 3.28 -2.51 -4.03
C PHE A 431 3.40 -3.09 -2.61
N ALA A 432 3.14 -2.27 -1.59
CA ALA A 432 3.11 -2.73 -0.20
C ALA A 432 2.02 -3.80 0.01
N VAL A 433 0.84 -3.62 -0.60
CA VAL A 433 -0.22 -4.63 -0.59
C VAL A 433 0.19 -5.87 -1.37
N LEU A 434 0.65 -5.74 -2.62
CA LEU A 434 1.06 -6.90 -3.43
C LEU A 434 2.12 -7.76 -2.73
N LEU A 435 3.09 -7.13 -2.06
CA LEU A 435 4.12 -7.84 -1.31
C LEU A 435 3.55 -8.51 -0.05
N SER A 436 2.65 -7.83 0.66
CA SER A 436 2.00 -8.37 1.86
C SER A 436 1.03 -9.51 1.53
N ASP A 437 0.37 -9.47 0.37
CA ASP A 437 -0.54 -10.52 -0.11
C ASP A 437 0.17 -11.86 -0.30
N ILE A 438 1.47 -11.87 -0.60
CA ILE A 438 2.25 -13.12 -0.70
C ILE A 438 2.30 -13.86 0.64
N VAL A 439 2.37 -13.11 1.75
CA VAL A 439 2.52 -13.68 3.09
C VAL A 439 1.15 -13.86 3.77
N PHE A 440 0.25 -12.88 3.64
CA PHE A 440 -1.01 -12.81 4.38
C PHE A 440 -2.27 -13.02 3.52
N GLY A 441 -2.14 -13.11 2.20
CA GLY A 441 -3.27 -13.07 1.26
C GLY A 441 -4.32 -14.14 1.53
N ASP A 442 -3.89 -15.37 1.85
CA ASP A 442 -4.80 -16.49 2.16
C ASP A 442 -4.93 -16.77 3.68
N GLU A 443 -4.11 -16.10 4.51
CA GLU A 443 -4.06 -16.33 5.94
C GLU A 443 -4.95 -15.34 6.73
N THR A 444 -5.34 -15.74 7.94
CA THR A 444 -6.10 -14.93 8.90
C THR A 444 -5.38 -14.95 10.26
N PRO A 445 -4.21 -14.29 10.34
CA PRO A 445 -3.38 -14.36 11.53
C PRO A 445 -3.94 -13.52 12.69
N TRP A 446 -3.30 -13.66 13.86
CA TRP A 446 -3.50 -12.74 14.98
C TRP A 446 -3.13 -11.30 14.61
N LEU A 447 -3.72 -10.31 15.28
CA LEU A 447 -3.41 -8.91 15.02
C LEU A 447 -2.01 -8.52 15.54
N SER A 448 -1.00 -8.78 14.71
CA SER A 448 0.39 -8.36 14.84
C SER A 448 0.64 -7.01 14.16
N GLU A 449 1.78 -6.36 14.46
CA GLU A 449 2.17 -5.10 13.82
C GLU A 449 2.30 -5.22 12.29
N PRO A 450 2.95 -6.27 11.72
CA PRO A 450 2.99 -6.45 10.27
C PRO A 450 1.60 -6.63 9.65
N TYR A 451 0.71 -7.38 10.32
CA TYR A 451 -0.64 -7.61 9.81
C TYR A 451 -1.51 -6.36 9.92
N HIS A 452 -1.41 -5.59 11.00
CA HIS A 452 -2.08 -4.29 11.12
C HIS A 452 -1.60 -3.31 10.04
N SER A 453 -0.29 -3.30 9.75
CA SER A 453 0.28 -2.51 8.68
C SER A 453 -0.29 -2.92 7.32
N TYR A 454 -0.41 -4.22 7.05
CA TYR A 454 -1.09 -4.73 5.86
C TYR A 454 -2.55 -4.25 5.74
N LEU A 455 -3.34 -4.31 6.81
CA LEU A 455 -4.71 -3.74 6.84
C LEU A 455 -4.70 -2.24 6.52
N SER A 456 -3.71 -1.51 7.03
CA SER A 456 -3.53 -0.08 6.74
C SER A 456 -3.11 0.17 5.28
N TYR A 457 -2.32 -0.71 4.68
CA TYR A 457 -1.96 -0.63 3.26
C TYR A 457 -3.14 -0.95 2.34
N LEU A 458 -4.00 -1.90 2.70
CA LEU A 458 -5.26 -2.16 2.01
C LEU A 458 -6.14 -0.90 2.02
N HIS A 459 -6.23 -0.21 3.17
CA HIS A 459 -6.91 1.07 3.26
C HIS A 459 -6.26 2.14 2.35
N ALA A 460 -4.94 2.34 2.45
CA ALA A 460 -4.21 3.36 1.69
C ALA A 460 -4.30 3.13 0.16
N SER A 461 -4.30 1.87 -0.27
CA SER A 461 -4.47 1.46 -1.67
C SER A 461 -5.94 1.34 -2.10
N ARG A 462 -6.90 1.67 -1.22
CA ARG A 462 -8.36 1.62 -1.46
C ARG A 462 -8.89 0.23 -1.83
N GLN A 463 -8.30 -0.82 -1.27
CA GLN A 463 -8.78 -2.21 -1.38
C GLN A 463 -9.81 -2.49 -0.27
N PHE A 464 -10.90 -1.72 -0.26
CA PHE A 464 -11.86 -1.69 0.85
C PHE A 464 -12.60 -3.01 1.06
N GLN A 465 -12.97 -3.74 0.00
CA GLN A 465 -13.62 -5.03 0.16
C GLN A 465 -12.68 -6.05 0.83
N THR A 466 -11.42 -6.13 0.37
CA THR A 466 -10.45 -7.07 0.99
C THR A 466 -10.17 -6.68 2.42
N LEU A 467 -10.08 -5.37 2.71
CA LEU A 467 -9.94 -4.88 4.08
C LEU A 467 -11.12 -5.32 4.95
N GLU A 468 -12.36 -5.13 4.50
CA GLU A 468 -13.56 -5.58 5.22
C GLU A 468 -13.55 -7.08 5.49
N GLU A 469 -13.28 -7.90 4.47
CA GLU A 469 -13.20 -9.36 4.60
C GLU A 469 -12.15 -9.79 5.64
N LYS A 470 -10.97 -9.18 5.62
CA LYS A 470 -9.89 -9.45 6.59
C LYS A 470 -10.24 -8.97 8.00
N LEU A 471 -10.86 -7.80 8.15
CA LEU A 471 -11.33 -7.29 9.44
C LEU A 471 -12.44 -8.17 10.02
N GLU A 472 -13.39 -8.63 9.20
CA GLU A 472 -14.45 -9.54 9.62
C GLU A 472 -13.93 -10.91 10.06
N ALA A 473 -12.81 -11.36 9.50
CA ALA A 473 -12.17 -12.61 9.89
C ALA A 473 -11.37 -12.54 11.22
N LEU A 474 -11.10 -11.34 11.75
CA LEU A 474 -10.38 -11.17 13.02
C LEU A 474 -11.13 -11.81 14.20
N ALA A 475 -10.35 -12.25 15.20
CA ALA A 475 -10.88 -12.70 16.48
C ALA A 475 -11.67 -11.58 17.18
N PRO A 476 -12.72 -11.90 17.96
CA PRO A 476 -13.54 -10.91 18.67
C PRO A 476 -12.71 -9.94 19.51
N GLU A 477 -11.69 -10.43 20.20
CA GLU A 477 -10.79 -9.64 21.04
C GLU A 477 -9.94 -8.66 20.23
N ASP A 478 -9.53 -9.04 19.01
CA ASP A 478 -8.73 -8.18 18.12
C ASP A 478 -9.59 -7.09 17.47
N LYS A 479 -10.90 -7.35 17.26
CA LYS A 479 -11.85 -6.36 16.72
C LYS A 479 -12.12 -5.19 17.66
N GLU A 480 -11.97 -5.37 18.97
CA GLU A 480 -12.19 -4.34 19.98
C GLU A 480 -10.97 -3.42 20.19
N ARG A 481 -9.82 -3.76 19.60
CA ARG A 481 -8.60 -2.95 19.69
C ARG A 481 -8.77 -1.61 18.98
N GLU A 482 -8.13 -0.57 19.52
CA GLU A 482 -8.35 0.82 19.11
C GLU A 482 -8.01 1.06 17.64
N GLU A 483 -6.93 0.44 17.16
CA GLU A 483 -6.44 0.55 15.80
C GLU A 483 -7.45 -0.05 14.79
N ILE A 484 -8.11 -1.15 15.17
CA ILE A 484 -9.13 -1.81 14.34
C ILE A 484 -10.44 -1.05 14.35
N VAL A 485 -10.89 -0.58 15.53
CA VAL A 485 -12.08 0.27 15.63
C VAL A 485 -11.92 1.53 14.79
N THR A 486 -10.71 2.08 14.72
CA THR A 486 -10.39 3.22 13.87
C THR A 486 -10.52 2.87 12.39
N LEU A 487 -10.00 1.73 11.94
CA LEU A 487 -10.20 1.26 10.55
C LEU A 487 -11.68 1.05 10.21
N TYR A 488 -12.47 0.45 11.11
CA TYR A 488 -13.92 0.31 10.93
C TYR A 488 -14.63 1.66 10.80
N SER A 489 -14.20 2.67 11.56
CA SER A 489 -14.77 4.01 11.46
C SER A 489 -14.48 4.68 10.12
N ILE A 490 -13.27 4.50 9.59
CA ILE A 490 -12.88 5.05 8.29
C ILE A 490 -13.67 4.38 7.17
N LEU A 491 -13.85 3.06 7.23
CA LEU A 491 -14.71 2.31 6.30
C LEU A 491 -16.16 2.79 6.36
N ALA A 492 -16.72 3.00 7.55
CA ALA A 492 -18.06 3.57 7.70
C ALA A 492 -18.17 4.97 7.08
N GLY A 493 -17.15 5.81 7.26
CA GLY A 493 -17.06 7.13 6.63
C GLY A 493 -17.03 7.06 5.09
N ASN A 494 -16.26 6.12 4.52
CA ASN A 494 -16.22 5.88 3.07
C ASN A 494 -17.55 5.39 2.52
N GLN A 495 -18.33 4.65 3.31
CA GLN A 495 -19.70 4.22 2.98
C GLN A 495 -20.75 5.32 3.23
N LYS A 496 -20.34 6.55 3.55
CA LYS A 496 -21.22 7.67 3.92
C LYS A 496 -22.07 7.41 5.19
N ASP A 497 -21.77 6.38 5.99
CA ASP A 497 -22.36 6.15 7.33
C ASP A 497 -21.58 6.91 8.40
N TYR A 498 -21.67 8.24 8.31
CA TYR A 498 -20.97 9.14 9.22
C TYR A 498 -21.46 9.03 10.68
N GLN A 499 -22.66 8.49 10.92
CA GLN A 499 -23.18 8.31 12.27
C GLN A 499 -22.44 7.17 12.97
N LEU A 500 -22.30 6.02 12.29
CA LEU A 500 -21.51 4.90 12.79
C LEU A 500 -20.04 5.28 12.94
N ALA A 501 -19.46 5.97 11.94
CA ALA A 501 -18.08 6.46 11.99
C ALA A 501 -17.83 7.32 13.23
N ALA A 502 -18.68 8.33 13.45
CA ALA A 502 -18.58 9.21 14.61
C ALA A 502 -18.75 8.46 15.94
N GLN A 503 -19.66 7.49 16.02
CA GLN A 503 -19.87 6.68 17.22
C GLN A 503 -18.63 5.83 17.57
N LEU A 504 -18.03 5.16 16.58
CA LEU A 504 -16.85 4.33 16.77
C LEU A 504 -15.64 5.16 17.22
N ILE A 505 -15.41 6.32 16.58
CA ILE A 505 -14.30 7.21 16.94
C ILE A 505 -14.51 7.80 18.34
N ARG A 506 -15.75 8.18 18.69
CA ARG A 506 -16.02 8.78 20.00
C ARG A 506 -15.65 7.85 21.15
N ASN A 507 -15.96 6.57 21.03
CA ASN A 507 -15.60 5.57 22.03
C ASN A 507 -14.07 5.48 22.24
N ASN A 508 -13.27 5.66 21.19
CA ASN A 508 -11.82 5.70 21.31
C ASN A 508 -11.33 7.01 21.93
N ILE A 509 -11.88 8.16 21.55
CA ILE A 509 -11.54 9.47 22.15
C ILE A 509 -11.76 9.45 23.67
N ASP A 510 -12.90 8.92 24.13
CA ASP A 510 -13.25 8.92 25.55
C ASP A 510 -12.23 8.14 26.41
N LYS A 511 -11.57 7.10 25.86
CA LYS A 511 -10.49 6.35 26.56
C LYS A 511 -9.26 7.21 26.87
N TYR A 512 -8.92 8.16 26.00
CA TYR A 512 -7.79 9.07 26.21
C TYR A 512 -8.12 10.19 27.20
N GLN A 513 -9.39 10.60 27.29
CA GLN A 513 -9.83 11.65 28.22
C GLN A 513 -9.75 11.20 29.69
N GLU A 514 -9.80 9.90 29.95
CA GLU A 514 -9.66 9.33 31.29
C GLU A 514 -8.20 9.30 31.81
N LYS A 515 -7.20 9.55 30.95
CA LYS A 515 -5.78 9.52 31.32
C LYS A 515 -5.29 10.90 31.81
N GLU A 516 -4.59 10.93 32.95
CA GLU A 516 -4.02 12.17 33.52
C GLU A 516 -2.90 12.78 32.67
N SER A 517 -2.12 11.96 31.96
CA SER A 517 -1.03 12.39 31.08
C SER A 517 -0.93 11.50 29.86
N LEU A 518 -0.78 12.11 28.68
CA LEU A 518 -0.62 11.41 27.40
C LEU A 518 0.82 11.49 26.91
N GLU A 519 1.36 10.38 26.44
CA GLU A 519 2.64 10.34 25.73
C GLU A 519 2.53 11.03 24.36
N HIS A 520 3.68 11.37 23.76
CA HIS A 520 3.70 12.14 22.51
C HIS A 520 2.98 11.42 21.34
N TYR A 521 3.11 10.10 21.24
CA TYR A 521 2.39 9.32 20.22
C TYR A 521 0.88 9.23 20.50
N GLU A 522 0.47 9.16 21.77
CA GLU A 522 -0.95 9.14 22.15
C GLU A 522 -1.61 10.50 21.84
N LYS A 523 -0.90 11.60 22.07
CA LYS A 523 -1.36 12.94 21.66
C LYS A 523 -1.54 13.04 20.15
N ARG A 524 -0.59 12.52 19.36
CA ARG A 524 -0.71 12.45 17.90
C ARG A 524 -1.96 11.69 17.47
N ASN A 525 -2.20 10.53 18.08
CA ASN A 525 -3.38 9.71 17.81
C ASN A 525 -4.67 10.46 18.20
N LEU A 526 -4.68 11.14 19.33
CA LEU A 526 -5.83 11.93 19.78
C LEU A 526 -6.15 13.10 18.84
N VAL A 527 -5.13 13.81 18.30
CA VAL A 527 -5.30 14.82 17.24
C VAL A 527 -6.00 14.22 16.03
N TYR A 528 -5.51 13.06 15.57
CA TYR A 528 -6.06 12.35 14.43
C TYR A 528 -7.52 11.94 14.65
N LEU A 529 -7.82 11.30 15.79
CA LEU A 529 -9.17 10.87 16.15
C LEU A 529 -10.15 12.04 16.23
N TRP A 530 -9.78 13.15 16.87
CA TRP A 530 -10.64 14.35 16.92
C TRP A 530 -10.88 14.94 15.53
N GLY A 531 -9.86 14.98 14.67
CA GLY A 531 -9.99 15.44 13.30
C GLY A 531 -11.01 14.60 12.52
N GLN A 532 -10.90 13.28 12.59
CA GLN A 532 -11.81 12.33 11.93
C GLN A 532 -13.24 12.38 12.51
N TYR A 533 -13.37 12.52 13.83
CA TYR A 533 -14.67 12.66 14.50
C TYR A 533 -15.41 13.91 14.02
N LEU A 534 -14.74 15.07 14.05
CA LEU A 534 -15.35 16.33 13.63
C LEU A 534 -15.64 16.36 12.13
N GLU A 535 -14.81 15.73 11.30
CA GLU A 535 -15.07 15.55 9.86
C GLU A 535 -16.34 14.76 9.59
N SER A 536 -16.51 13.63 10.30
CA SER A 536 -17.70 12.78 10.19
C SER A 536 -18.96 13.55 10.61
N VAL A 537 -18.91 14.26 11.75
CA VAL A 537 -20.05 15.06 12.20
C VAL A 537 -20.32 16.24 11.27
N TYR A 538 -19.28 16.93 10.78
CA TYR A 538 -19.42 18.09 9.91
C TYR A 538 -20.08 17.76 8.57
N SER A 539 -19.83 16.54 8.07
CA SER A 539 -20.45 16.01 6.85
C SER A 539 -21.96 15.80 7.00
N GLN A 540 -22.45 15.53 8.21
CA GLN A 540 -23.89 15.42 8.51
C GLN A 540 -24.52 16.75 8.92
N ASP A 541 -23.86 17.46 9.85
CA ASP A 541 -24.35 18.67 10.49
C ASP A 541 -23.18 19.59 10.85
N LYS A 542 -22.99 20.61 10.01
CA LYS A 542 -21.92 21.60 10.16
C LYS A 542 -22.01 22.38 11.46
N ASP A 543 -23.22 22.66 11.95
CA ASP A 543 -23.42 23.45 13.16
C ASP A 543 -23.14 22.63 14.42
N LYS A 544 -23.57 21.37 14.43
CA LYS A 544 -23.22 20.42 15.50
C LYS A 544 -21.71 20.18 15.59
N ALA A 545 -21.02 20.03 14.47
CA ALA A 545 -19.56 19.88 14.48
C ALA A 545 -18.85 21.11 15.07
N ARG A 546 -19.37 22.32 14.82
CA ARG A 546 -18.86 23.55 15.43
C ARG A 546 -19.08 23.56 16.94
N GLU A 547 -20.27 23.15 17.40
CA GLU A 547 -20.56 23.01 18.84
C GLU A 547 -19.58 22.04 19.51
N LEU A 548 -19.38 20.85 18.92
CA LEU A 548 -18.51 19.80 19.45
C LEU A 548 -17.02 20.15 19.38
N SER A 549 -16.62 21.06 18.48
CA SER A 549 -15.25 21.60 18.48
C SER A 549 -14.89 22.24 19.83
N SER A 550 -15.86 22.60 20.65
CA SER A 550 -15.62 23.13 22.00
C SER A 550 -15.23 22.10 23.05
N GLU A 551 -15.45 20.82 22.78
CA GLU A 551 -15.02 19.73 23.65
C GLU A 551 -13.55 19.34 23.45
N VAL A 552 -12.94 19.73 22.32
CA VAL A 552 -11.54 19.44 22.02
C VAL A 552 -10.62 20.19 23.02
N PRO A 553 -9.79 19.49 23.80
CA PRO A 553 -8.88 20.14 24.74
C PRO A 553 -7.81 20.95 23.99
N LEU A 554 -7.65 22.24 24.33
CA LEU A 554 -6.66 23.11 23.66
C LEU A 554 -5.21 22.61 23.81
N SER A 555 -4.90 21.87 24.87
CA SER A 555 -3.58 21.24 25.11
C SER A 555 -3.19 20.21 24.05
N VAL A 556 -4.15 19.72 23.26
CA VAL A 556 -3.87 18.84 22.12
C VAL A 556 -3.00 19.54 21.06
N PHE A 557 -3.03 20.88 21.02
CA PHE A 557 -2.22 21.68 20.11
C PHE A 557 -0.87 22.15 20.70
N ASP A 558 -0.52 21.72 21.91
CA ASP A 558 0.80 22.03 22.49
C ASP A 558 1.93 21.37 21.68
N ASP A 559 1.64 20.22 21.06
CA ASP A 559 2.55 19.50 20.16
C ASP A 559 2.10 19.67 18.70
N TYR A 560 3.07 19.85 17.79
CA TYR A 560 2.80 20.05 16.36
C TYR A 560 3.05 18.77 15.54
N PHE A 561 1.99 18.23 14.93
CA PHE A 561 2.02 17.02 14.10
C PHE A 561 1.67 17.30 12.64
N GLU A 562 2.16 18.42 12.11
CA GLU A 562 2.04 18.82 10.70
C GLU A 562 0.57 18.85 10.19
N ASP A 563 0.28 18.15 9.09
CA ASP A 563 -1.00 18.20 8.38
C ASP A 563 -2.18 17.80 9.28
N TYR A 564 -1.99 16.81 10.16
CA TYR A 564 -3.02 16.38 11.11
C TYR A 564 -3.44 17.50 12.06
N SER A 565 -2.47 18.29 12.51
CA SER A 565 -2.71 19.41 13.44
C SER A 565 -3.47 20.54 12.75
N TRP A 566 -3.10 20.88 11.51
CA TRP A 566 -3.80 21.88 10.71
C TRP A 566 -5.23 21.45 10.33
N ARG A 567 -5.44 20.18 9.98
CA ARG A 567 -6.77 19.61 9.71
C ARG A 567 -7.70 19.74 10.90
N LEU A 568 -7.24 19.41 12.11
CA LEU A 568 -8.04 19.61 13.33
C LEU A 568 -8.30 21.10 13.60
N MET A 569 -7.28 21.95 13.39
CA MET A 569 -7.37 23.41 13.56
C MET A 569 -8.44 24.05 12.66
N PHE A 570 -8.74 23.47 11.51
CA PHE A 570 -9.82 23.93 10.61
C PHE A 570 -11.17 24.06 11.30
N TYR A 571 -11.51 23.14 12.21
CA TYR A 571 -12.79 23.17 12.91
C TYR A 571 -12.89 24.31 13.93
N PHE A 572 -11.76 24.95 14.28
CA PHE A 572 -11.70 26.14 15.12
C PHE A 572 -11.84 27.45 14.32
N CYS A 573 -12.08 27.40 13.00
CA CYS A 573 -12.22 28.59 12.16
C CYS A 573 -13.34 29.55 12.62
N HIS A 574 -14.33 29.07 13.38
CA HIS A 574 -15.43 29.85 13.95
C HIS A 574 -15.11 30.51 15.31
N ARG A 575 -13.93 30.19 15.89
CA ARG A 575 -13.46 30.63 17.20
C ARG A 575 -11.95 30.84 17.23
N ILE A 576 -11.40 31.48 16.19
CA ILE A 576 -9.94 31.59 15.99
C ILE A 576 -9.23 32.20 17.19
N LYS A 577 -9.88 33.12 17.92
CA LYS A 577 -9.33 33.75 19.11
C LYS A 577 -8.72 32.76 20.12
N ASP A 578 -9.29 31.58 20.25
CA ASP A 578 -8.85 30.58 21.24
C ASP A 578 -7.59 29.82 20.84
N VAL A 579 -7.29 29.79 19.54
CA VAL A 579 -6.14 29.07 18.95
C VAL A 579 -5.18 30.00 18.21
N ALA A 580 -5.42 31.30 18.28
CA ALA A 580 -4.70 32.31 17.51
C ALA A 580 -3.20 32.33 17.82
N GLU A 581 -2.81 32.14 19.09
CA GLU A 581 -1.39 32.12 19.47
C GLU A 581 -0.68 30.91 18.85
N THR A 582 -1.33 29.75 18.87
CA THR A 582 -0.82 28.51 18.30
C THR A 582 -0.67 28.56 16.78
N ILE A 583 -1.65 29.14 16.08
CA ILE A 583 -1.58 29.36 14.62
C ILE A 583 -0.35 30.20 14.26
N ILE A 584 -0.13 31.31 14.99
CA ILE A 584 1.03 32.19 14.74
C ILE A 584 2.34 31.47 15.10
N ASP A 585 2.35 30.68 16.17
CA ASP A 585 3.52 29.90 16.58
C ASP A 585 3.96 28.92 15.51
N TRP A 586 3.04 28.06 15.04
CA TRP A 586 3.33 27.08 14.00
C TRP A 586 3.74 27.75 12.69
N PHE A 587 3.07 28.84 12.30
CA PHE A 587 3.48 29.61 11.13
C PHE A 587 4.90 30.17 11.27
N CYS A 588 5.26 30.72 12.43
CA CYS A 588 6.58 31.31 12.64
C CYS A 588 7.71 30.27 12.71
N ASP A 589 7.42 29.02 13.08
CA ASP A 589 8.43 27.97 13.16
C ASP A 589 8.94 27.58 11.74
N ASP A 590 8.07 27.53 10.73
CA ASP A 590 8.43 27.42 9.30
C ASP A 590 7.41 28.15 8.39
N PRO A 591 7.63 29.44 8.08
CA PRO A 591 6.67 30.24 7.32
C PRO A 591 6.38 29.73 5.91
N HIS A 592 7.38 29.15 5.24
CA HIS A 592 7.20 28.68 3.86
C HIS A 592 6.38 27.40 3.84
N LYS A 593 6.73 26.41 4.69
CA LYS A 593 5.99 25.15 4.78
C LYS A 593 4.55 25.34 5.24
N ASN A 594 4.29 26.30 6.13
CA ASN A 594 2.98 26.47 6.78
C ASN A 594 2.10 27.57 6.17
N ALA A 595 2.57 28.30 5.15
CA ALA A 595 1.82 29.39 4.53
C ALA A 595 0.46 28.94 3.96
N LYS A 596 0.44 27.82 3.22
CA LYS A 596 -0.79 27.29 2.60
C LYS A 596 -1.88 26.99 3.61
N TYR A 597 -1.55 26.25 4.66
CA TYR A 597 -2.51 25.88 5.71
C TYR A 597 -3.04 27.10 6.45
N CYS A 598 -2.13 28.01 6.83
CA CYS A 598 -2.50 29.23 7.52
C CYS A 598 -3.38 30.14 6.64
N PHE A 599 -3.06 30.29 5.36
CA PHE A 599 -3.84 31.07 4.40
C PHE A 599 -5.25 30.51 4.27
N ASN A 600 -5.39 29.21 3.97
CA ASN A 600 -6.69 28.57 3.75
C ASN A 600 -7.60 28.66 4.98
N LEU A 601 -7.05 28.43 6.18
CA LEU A 601 -7.79 28.52 7.44
C LEU A 601 -8.35 29.93 7.67
N LEU A 602 -7.49 30.93 7.60
CA LEU A 602 -7.85 32.32 7.91
C LEU A 602 -8.72 32.94 6.81
N PHE A 603 -8.50 32.57 5.55
CA PHE A 603 -9.36 32.95 4.43
C PHE A 603 -10.78 32.41 4.61
N HIS A 604 -10.92 31.10 4.88
CA HIS A 604 -12.21 30.47 5.14
C HIS A 604 -12.93 31.13 6.32
N ALA A 605 -12.20 31.38 7.42
CA ALA A 605 -12.78 32.04 8.59
C ALA A 605 -13.29 33.45 8.28
N ARG A 606 -12.53 34.24 7.54
CA ARG A 606 -12.92 35.60 7.15
C ARG A 606 -14.12 35.63 6.22
N GLN A 607 -14.23 34.66 5.30
CA GLN A 607 -15.34 34.57 4.35
C GLN A 607 -16.65 34.15 5.03
N HIS A 608 -16.60 33.15 5.91
CA HIS A 608 -17.80 32.53 6.47
C HIS A 608 -18.18 33.06 7.85
N PHE A 609 -17.26 33.72 8.57
CA PHE A 609 -17.47 34.19 9.94
C PHE A 609 -16.89 35.59 10.17
N SER A 610 -17.29 36.53 9.32
CA SER A 610 -16.85 37.93 9.38
C SER A 610 -17.13 38.64 10.71
N GLU A 611 -18.05 38.09 11.52
CA GLU A 611 -18.51 38.63 12.81
C GLU A 611 -17.54 38.34 13.98
N GLN A 612 -16.53 37.49 13.78
CA GLN A 612 -15.57 37.14 14.83
C GLN A 612 -14.66 38.31 15.23
N ASP A 613 -14.32 38.35 16.51
CA ASP A 613 -13.36 39.30 17.08
C ASP A 613 -11.93 38.87 16.76
N TRP A 614 -11.17 39.77 16.13
CA TRP A 614 -9.75 39.58 15.82
C TRP A 614 -8.91 40.35 16.84
N PRO A 615 -8.43 39.69 17.90
CA PRO A 615 -7.82 40.39 19.01
C PRO A 615 -6.55 41.13 18.57
N MET A 616 -6.39 42.37 19.03
CA MET A 616 -5.21 43.18 18.76
C MET A 616 -3.96 42.69 19.51
N GLU A 617 -4.15 41.82 20.51
CA GLU A 617 -3.12 41.14 21.29
C GLU A 617 -3.44 39.64 21.34
N VAL A 618 -2.49 38.79 20.96
CA VAL A 618 -2.63 37.33 20.93
C VAL A 618 -1.50 36.72 21.76
N GLY A 619 -1.78 36.41 23.03
CA GLY A 619 -0.80 35.80 23.93
C GLY A 619 0.51 36.58 24.02
N LYS A 620 1.61 36.02 23.52
CA LYS A 620 2.93 36.69 23.45
C LYS A 620 3.09 37.71 22.32
N TYR A 621 2.20 37.73 21.33
CA TYR A 621 2.19 38.65 20.20
C TYR A 621 1.38 39.90 20.53
N LEU A 622 2.08 41.00 20.79
CA LEU A 622 1.49 42.21 21.37
C LEU A 622 0.85 43.12 20.32
N HIS A 623 1.52 43.31 19.18
CA HIS A 623 1.04 44.19 18.11
C HIS A 623 1.53 43.68 16.76
N ALA A 624 0.87 44.07 15.67
CA ALA A 624 1.41 43.92 14.33
C ALA A 624 1.27 45.20 13.52
N PHE A 625 2.25 45.45 12.66
CA PHE A 625 2.34 46.67 11.87
C PHE A 625 2.65 46.35 10.42
N ASP A 626 1.97 47.05 9.52
CA ASP A 626 2.33 47.14 8.11
C ASP A 626 2.87 48.54 7.85
N TYR A 627 4.09 48.65 7.32
CA TYR A 627 4.68 49.93 6.97
C TYR A 627 5.38 49.85 5.62
N THR A 628 5.31 50.94 4.86
CA THR A 628 5.94 51.03 3.54
C THR A 628 7.29 51.73 3.62
N CYS A 629 8.33 51.10 3.09
CA CYS A 629 9.66 51.66 2.93
C CYS A 629 10.07 51.54 1.45
N GLU A 630 10.50 52.63 0.80
CA GLU A 630 10.98 52.57 -0.60
C GLU A 630 9.98 51.88 -1.57
N HIS A 631 8.67 52.13 -1.38
CA HIS A 631 7.55 51.49 -2.11
C HIS A 631 7.32 49.98 -1.87
N GLN A 632 8.00 49.38 -0.89
CA GLN A 632 7.79 47.99 -0.46
C GLN A 632 7.07 47.95 0.90
N SER A 633 6.06 47.08 1.02
CA SER A 633 5.35 46.84 2.29
C SER A 633 6.14 45.87 3.16
N HIS A 634 6.19 46.16 4.46
CA HIS A 634 6.83 45.30 5.45
C HIS A 634 5.87 45.05 6.60
N LEU A 635 5.53 43.77 6.80
CA LEU A 635 4.73 43.28 7.92
C LEU A 635 5.63 42.78 9.04
N LYS A 636 5.42 43.30 10.26
CA LYS A 636 6.18 42.90 11.46
C LYS A 636 5.25 42.68 12.65
N LEU A 637 5.50 41.61 13.41
CA LEU A 637 4.83 41.30 14.66
C LEU A 637 5.75 41.63 15.86
N VAL A 638 5.18 42.19 16.91
CA VAL A 638 5.89 42.60 18.12
C VAL A 638 5.79 41.52 19.19
N VAL A 639 6.94 41.06 19.66
CA VAL A 639 7.06 40.05 20.73
C VAL A 639 8.11 40.47 21.75
N ARG A 640 8.17 39.78 22.90
CA ARG A 640 9.29 39.95 23.84
C ARG A 640 10.59 39.43 23.22
N LYS A 641 11.72 40.10 23.51
CA LYS A 641 13.06 39.78 22.98
C LYS A 641 13.40 38.29 22.82
N PHE A 642 13.03 37.45 23.78
CA PHE A 642 13.38 36.03 23.77
C PHE A 642 12.67 35.21 22.68
N PHE A 643 11.56 35.69 22.12
CA PHE A 643 10.84 35.02 21.03
C PHE A 643 11.30 35.45 19.64
N VAL A 644 12.03 36.58 19.53
CA VAL A 644 12.44 37.15 18.23
C VAL A 644 13.33 36.18 17.44
N SER A 645 14.15 35.38 18.14
CA SER A 645 15.06 34.42 17.50
C SER A 645 14.36 33.30 16.74
N LYS A 646 13.07 33.03 17.02
CA LYS A 646 12.31 31.98 16.31
C LYS A 646 12.09 32.34 14.84
N CYS A 647 11.72 33.59 14.56
CA CYS A 647 11.44 34.05 13.20
C CYS A 647 11.85 35.53 13.02
N PRO A 648 13.16 35.83 12.97
CA PRO A 648 13.66 37.21 12.97
C PRO A 648 13.23 38.01 11.73
N GLN A 649 12.82 37.33 10.67
CA GLN A 649 12.30 37.95 9.45
C GLN A 649 10.95 38.65 9.69
N TYR A 650 10.08 38.14 10.55
CA TYR A 650 8.75 38.72 10.79
C TYR A 650 8.56 39.25 12.21
N LEU A 651 9.37 38.82 13.17
CA LEU A 651 9.26 39.19 14.59
C LEU A 651 10.23 40.31 14.98
N ILE A 652 9.77 41.26 15.80
CA ILE A 652 10.59 42.34 16.36
C ILE A 652 10.41 42.47 17.88
N ASP A 653 11.48 42.88 18.58
CA ASP A 653 11.45 43.07 20.04
C ASP A 653 10.58 44.28 20.42
N SER A 654 9.62 44.06 21.30
CA SER A 654 8.79 45.07 21.98
C SER A 654 9.58 46.26 22.57
N LYS A 655 10.81 46.02 23.04
CA LYS A 655 11.69 47.08 23.57
C LYS A 655 12.66 47.65 22.52
N GLY A 656 12.64 47.13 21.30
CA GLY A 656 13.44 47.63 20.19
C GLY A 656 12.97 48.99 19.70
N GLU A 657 13.91 49.77 19.17
CA GLU A 657 13.65 51.13 18.67
C GLU A 657 12.55 51.15 17.59
N THR A 658 12.55 50.16 16.70
CA THR A 658 11.54 50.01 15.63
C THR A 658 10.13 49.80 16.19
N ALA A 659 9.95 48.89 17.15
CA ALA A 659 8.64 48.61 17.73
C ALA A 659 8.11 49.82 18.50
N GLN A 660 8.94 50.47 19.32
CA GLN A 660 8.54 51.65 20.11
C GLN A 660 8.09 52.82 19.24
N LYS A 661 8.77 53.05 18.11
CA LYS A 661 8.38 54.09 17.12
C LYS A 661 7.05 53.75 16.43
N LEU A 662 6.83 52.49 16.03
CA LEU A 662 5.60 52.05 15.37
C LEU A 662 4.39 52.07 16.32
N ILE A 663 4.60 51.69 17.59
CA ILE A 663 3.54 51.72 18.63
C ILE A 663 3.01 53.14 18.82
N GLY A 664 3.90 54.14 18.90
CA GLY A 664 3.55 55.54 19.15
C GLY A 664 3.07 56.35 17.93
N ALA A 665 3.08 55.76 16.72
CA ALA A 665 2.71 56.43 15.47
C ALA A 665 1.24 56.25 15.11
N GLU A 666 0.63 57.21 14.41
CA GLU A 666 -0.70 57.09 13.81
C GLU A 666 -0.63 56.58 12.36
N LYS A 667 -1.74 56.03 11.86
CA LYS A 667 -1.84 55.54 10.47
C LYS A 667 -1.58 56.69 9.50
N GLY A 668 -0.65 56.51 8.57
CA GLY A 668 -0.21 57.53 7.62
C GLY A 668 0.97 58.38 8.11
N ASP A 669 1.46 58.20 9.34
CA ASP A 669 2.60 58.96 9.85
C ASP A 669 3.90 58.57 9.13
N PRO A 670 4.69 59.56 8.67
CA PRO A 670 6.06 59.34 8.22
C PRO A 670 7.00 59.19 9.41
N LEU A 671 7.70 58.07 9.50
CA LEU A 671 8.62 57.71 10.58
C LEU A 671 10.03 57.50 10.02
N ILE A 672 11.04 57.71 10.85
CA ILE A 672 12.43 57.39 10.51
C ILE A 672 12.84 56.13 11.27
N LEU A 673 12.95 55.02 10.53
CA LEU A 673 13.46 53.73 11.02
C LEU A 673 14.84 53.48 10.40
N GLN A 674 15.87 53.30 11.24
CA GLN A 674 17.25 53.02 10.78
C GLN A 674 17.74 53.94 9.64
N ALA A 675 17.46 55.25 9.75
CA ALA A 675 17.76 56.27 8.74
C ALA A 675 17.03 56.16 7.39
N LYS A 676 16.01 55.30 7.26
CA LYS A 676 15.07 55.29 6.14
C LYS A 676 13.73 55.92 6.53
N VAL A 677 13.13 56.68 5.61
CA VAL A 677 11.78 57.22 5.77
C VAL A 677 10.79 56.12 5.43
N VAL A 678 9.96 55.76 6.40
CA VAL A 678 8.87 54.80 6.25
C VAL A 678 7.55 55.49 6.51
N THR A 679 6.46 54.95 5.99
CA THR A 679 5.09 55.42 6.33
C THR A 679 4.35 54.26 6.97
N LEU A 680 3.73 54.46 8.14
CA LEU A 680 2.90 53.43 8.74
C LEU A 680 1.62 53.27 7.91
N ALA A 681 1.45 52.12 7.26
CA ALA A 681 0.29 51.84 6.42
C ALA A 681 -0.90 51.38 7.26
N ASP A 682 -0.70 50.46 8.22
CA ASP A 682 -1.76 50.03 9.12
C ASP A 682 -1.27 49.43 10.45
N LYS A 683 -2.17 49.40 11.44
CA LYS A 683 -2.02 48.65 12.69
C LYS A 683 -2.97 47.46 12.65
N LEU A 684 -2.41 46.26 12.60
CA LEU A 684 -3.15 45.02 12.37
C LEU A 684 -3.19 44.17 13.64
N SER A 685 -4.21 43.30 13.73
CA SER A 685 -4.16 42.15 14.64
C SER A 685 -3.02 41.21 14.22
N PRO A 686 -2.29 40.58 15.16
CA PRO A 686 -1.23 39.62 14.86
C PRO A 686 -1.63 38.50 13.89
N ILE A 687 -2.85 37.95 14.03
CA ILE A 687 -3.38 36.92 13.12
C ILE A 687 -3.55 37.46 11.69
N HIS A 688 -4.08 38.68 11.54
CA HIS A 688 -4.25 39.30 10.23
C HIS A 688 -2.91 39.59 9.54
N ALA A 689 -1.89 39.97 10.31
CA ALA A 689 -0.56 40.15 9.76
C ALA A 689 0.02 38.84 9.22
N VAL A 690 -0.13 37.73 9.96
CA VAL A 690 0.28 36.40 9.49
C VAL A 690 -0.48 35.98 8.23
N TYR A 691 -1.80 36.21 8.16
CA TYR A 691 -2.58 35.95 6.95
C TYR A 691 -2.01 36.67 5.72
N HIS A 692 -1.65 37.95 5.86
CA HIS A 692 -1.07 38.72 4.77
C HIS A 692 0.33 38.24 4.38
N ILE A 693 1.16 37.83 5.35
CA ILE A 693 2.48 37.25 5.07
C ILE A 693 2.33 35.91 4.34
N ALA A 694 1.47 35.02 4.84
CA ALA A 694 1.20 33.73 4.21
C ALA A 694 0.69 33.90 2.77
N SER A 695 -0.23 34.84 2.55
CA SER A 695 -0.70 35.18 1.19
C SER A 695 0.42 35.69 0.29
N ALA A 696 1.38 36.47 0.81
CA ALA A 696 2.52 36.94 0.03
C ALA A 696 3.47 35.79 -0.35
N ILE A 697 3.75 34.87 0.58
CA ILE A 697 4.57 33.67 0.31
C ILE A 697 3.94 32.79 -0.76
N MET A 698 2.63 32.52 -0.66
CA MET A 698 1.90 31.72 -1.65
C MET A 698 1.92 32.35 -3.06
N ASN A 699 2.10 33.66 -3.17
CA ASN A 699 2.22 34.34 -4.47
C ASN A 699 3.64 34.26 -5.07
N GLU A 700 4.67 34.02 -4.25
CA GLU A 700 6.07 33.89 -4.70
C GLU A 700 6.42 32.44 -5.10
N ASP A 701 5.70 31.44 -4.56
CA ASP A 701 5.91 30.03 -4.88
C ASP A 701 5.28 29.70 -6.24
N GLU A 702 6.11 29.49 -7.27
CA GLU A 702 5.78 29.40 -8.70
C GLU A 702 4.78 28.27 -9.08
N LYS A 703 4.26 27.49 -8.11
CA LYS A 703 3.44 26.29 -8.33
C LYS A 703 1.95 26.44 -8.00
N GLU A 704 1.53 27.42 -7.20
CA GLU A 704 0.10 27.66 -6.90
C GLU A 704 -0.24 29.15 -7.05
N VAL A 705 -0.47 29.60 -8.28
CA VAL A 705 -0.59 31.04 -8.52
C VAL A 705 -1.96 31.58 -8.13
N PHE A 706 -2.06 32.10 -6.91
CA PHE A 706 -3.08 33.07 -6.56
C PHE A 706 -2.68 34.44 -7.12
N TYR A 707 -3.03 34.72 -8.38
CA TYR A 707 -2.81 36.07 -8.92
C TYR A 707 -3.74 37.08 -8.25
N ILE A 708 -3.20 37.89 -7.34
CA ILE A 708 -3.87 39.11 -6.90
C ILE A 708 -3.91 40.07 -8.09
N LEU A 709 -5.06 40.15 -8.77
CA LEU A 709 -5.35 41.15 -9.79
C LEU A 709 -5.25 42.55 -9.18
N LYS A 710 -4.11 43.22 -9.37
CA LYS A 710 -3.91 44.60 -8.96
C LYS A 710 -4.46 45.53 -10.04
N LEU A 711 -5.76 45.83 -9.93
CA LEU A 711 -6.41 46.82 -10.78
C LEU A 711 -6.25 48.23 -10.16
N PRO A 712 -5.95 49.26 -10.97
CA PRO A 712 -6.05 50.65 -10.52
C PRO A 712 -7.46 50.97 -10.00
N GLU A 713 -7.60 51.93 -9.07
CA GLU A 713 -8.90 52.31 -8.45
C GLU A 713 -9.99 52.76 -9.45
N ASN A 714 -9.68 52.91 -10.74
CA ASN A 714 -10.62 53.17 -11.83
C ASN A 714 -10.19 52.49 -13.15
N ALA A 715 -9.81 51.20 -13.09
CA ALA A 715 -9.35 50.46 -14.26
C ALA A 715 -10.38 50.47 -15.40
N THR A 716 -9.92 50.80 -16.60
CA THR A 716 -10.71 50.68 -17.84
C THR A 716 -10.84 49.21 -18.24
N GLY A 717 -11.86 48.87 -19.04
CA GLY A 717 -12.06 47.50 -19.53
C GLY A 717 -10.83 46.92 -20.23
N ASP A 718 -10.10 47.75 -20.97
CA ASP A 718 -8.88 47.34 -21.69
C ASP A 718 -7.71 47.04 -20.74
N GLU A 719 -7.58 47.77 -19.63
CA GLU A 719 -6.56 47.51 -18.61
C GLU A 719 -6.85 46.24 -17.82
N ILE A 720 -8.13 45.94 -17.58
CA ILE A 720 -8.58 44.69 -16.97
C ILE A 720 -8.27 43.52 -17.92
N LEU A 721 -8.60 43.66 -19.21
CA LEU A 721 -8.31 42.65 -20.24
C LEU A 721 -6.82 42.40 -20.40
N ALA A 722 -5.99 43.44 -20.42
CA ALA A 722 -4.54 43.29 -20.55
C ALA A 722 -3.89 42.54 -19.38
N GLU A 723 -4.37 42.72 -18.15
CA GLU A 723 -3.90 41.94 -17.00
C GLU A 723 -4.41 40.49 -17.03
N ILE A 724 -5.65 40.25 -17.49
CA ILE A 724 -6.16 38.89 -17.71
C ILE A 724 -5.37 38.16 -18.81
N GLU A 725 -5.00 38.85 -19.88
CA GLU A 725 -4.18 38.31 -20.98
C GLU A 725 -2.78 37.90 -20.49
N LYS A 726 -2.15 38.68 -19.59
CA LYS A 726 -0.87 38.30 -18.99
C LYS A 726 -0.95 37.01 -18.18
N ILE A 727 -2.07 36.80 -17.46
CA ILE A 727 -2.31 35.60 -16.65
C ILE A 727 -2.59 34.39 -17.54
N THR A 728 -3.25 34.59 -18.69
CA THR A 728 -3.66 33.50 -19.60
C THR A 728 -2.59 33.13 -20.64
N ALA A 729 -1.57 33.96 -20.87
CA ALA A 729 -0.50 33.69 -21.83
C ALA A 729 0.30 32.39 -21.57
N PRO A 730 0.75 32.08 -20.35
CA PRO A 730 1.47 30.82 -20.07
C PRO A 730 0.62 29.57 -20.33
N ILE A 731 -0.70 29.67 -20.13
CA ILE A 731 -1.65 28.58 -20.39
C ILE A 731 -1.69 28.28 -21.90
N ARG A 732 -1.72 29.32 -22.74
CA ARG A 732 -1.67 29.19 -24.20
C ARG A 732 -0.35 28.55 -24.67
N GLU A 733 0.79 28.97 -24.12
CA GLU A 733 2.10 28.40 -24.47
C GLU A 733 2.25 26.92 -24.08
N SER A 734 1.75 26.53 -22.90
CA SER A 734 1.76 25.13 -22.46
C SER A 734 0.86 24.26 -23.35
N ARG A 735 -0.29 24.79 -23.78
CA ARG A 735 -1.23 24.09 -24.67
C ARG A 735 -0.68 23.87 -26.07
N GLU A 736 0.00 24.85 -26.66
CA GLU A 736 0.70 24.67 -27.94
C GLU A 736 1.74 23.54 -27.88
N LYS A 737 2.39 23.34 -26.72
CA LYS A 737 3.31 22.21 -26.51
C LYS A 737 2.59 20.87 -26.39
N LEU A 738 1.38 20.84 -25.83
CA LEU A 738 0.57 19.62 -25.63
C LEU A 738 -0.25 19.23 -26.87
N LYS A 739 -0.52 20.18 -27.77
CA LYS A 739 -1.31 19.98 -29.00
C LYS A 739 -0.87 18.77 -29.83
N PRO A 740 0.43 18.52 -30.09
CA PRO A 740 0.87 17.33 -30.82
C PRO A 740 0.47 16.01 -30.14
N ILE A 741 0.37 15.97 -28.81
CA ILE A 741 -0.03 14.79 -28.03
C ILE A 741 -1.55 14.61 -28.11
N MET A 742 -2.32 15.71 -28.01
CA MET A 742 -3.78 15.69 -28.11
C MET A 742 -4.27 15.26 -29.50
N GLU A 743 -3.52 15.63 -30.55
CA GLU A 743 -3.83 15.28 -31.93
C GLU A 743 -3.46 13.85 -32.33
N GLN A 744 -2.71 13.12 -31.50
CA GLN A 744 -2.36 11.72 -31.77
C GLN A 744 -3.57 10.81 -31.56
N ALA A 745 -4.15 10.32 -32.65
CA ALA A 745 -5.30 9.40 -32.59
C ALA A 745 -4.98 8.07 -31.89
N SER A 746 -3.71 7.64 -31.86
CA SER A 746 -3.28 6.36 -31.25
C SER A 746 -3.18 6.36 -29.73
N LEU A 747 -3.24 7.54 -29.10
CA LEU A 747 -3.16 7.66 -27.65
C LEU A 747 -4.59 7.58 -27.05
N PRO A 748 -4.84 6.68 -26.07
CA PRO A 748 -6.14 6.55 -25.41
C PRO A 748 -6.69 7.86 -24.87
N ILE A 749 -8.01 8.05 -24.95
CA ILE A 749 -8.62 9.28 -24.45
C ILE A 749 -8.46 9.45 -22.94
N ASP A 750 -8.59 8.36 -22.18
CA ASP A 750 -8.44 8.38 -20.73
C ASP A 750 -7.04 8.85 -20.30
N MET A 751 -6.00 8.57 -21.12
CA MET A 751 -4.64 9.08 -20.90
C MET A 751 -4.49 10.58 -21.20
N LYS A 752 -5.33 11.12 -22.08
CA LYS A 752 -5.34 12.54 -22.43
C LYS A 752 -6.05 13.39 -21.38
N TYR A 753 -6.98 12.83 -20.61
CA TYR A 753 -7.81 13.55 -19.62
C TYR A 753 -7.01 14.39 -18.62
N ARG A 754 -5.81 13.96 -18.24
CA ARG A 754 -4.95 14.73 -17.32
C ARG A 754 -4.48 16.07 -17.91
N PHE A 755 -4.48 16.19 -19.23
CA PHE A 755 -4.06 17.39 -19.96
C PHE A 755 -5.23 18.26 -20.43
N ILE A 756 -6.47 17.78 -20.27
CA ILE A 756 -7.68 18.52 -20.65
C ILE A 756 -8.07 19.49 -19.53
N ASN A 757 -8.30 20.75 -19.91
CA ASN A 757 -8.60 21.83 -18.98
C ASN A 757 -10.10 21.89 -18.60
N GLY A 758 -10.55 20.97 -17.77
CA GLY A 758 -11.89 20.97 -17.16
C GLY A 758 -11.85 20.95 -15.64
N GLN A 759 -12.86 21.52 -14.99
CA GLN A 759 -12.96 21.55 -13.52
C GLN A 759 -13.22 20.17 -12.92
N ASP A 760 -13.91 19.30 -13.66
CA ASP A 760 -14.20 17.92 -13.30
C ASP A 760 -14.16 16.98 -14.52
N ASN A 761 -14.35 15.69 -14.30
CA ASN A 761 -14.30 14.67 -15.34
C ASN A 761 -15.40 14.82 -16.39
N PHE A 762 -16.57 15.37 -16.03
CA PHE A 762 -17.65 15.60 -17.00
C PHE A 762 -17.32 16.72 -17.97
N GLN A 763 -16.83 17.86 -17.46
CA GLN A 763 -16.38 18.96 -18.32
C GLN A 763 -15.23 18.52 -19.23
N LYS A 764 -14.30 17.71 -18.71
CA LYS A 764 -13.21 17.11 -19.51
C LYS A 764 -13.74 16.20 -20.61
N ALA A 765 -14.72 15.35 -20.31
CA ALA A 765 -15.38 14.50 -21.29
C ALA A 765 -16.04 15.32 -22.41
N ILE A 766 -16.78 16.38 -22.07
CA ILE A 766 -17.39 17.26 -23.08
C ILE A 766 -16.32 17.99 -23.89
N LEU A 767 -15.28 18.51 -23.24
CA LEU A 767 -14.15 19.16 -23.92
C LEU A 767 -13.44 18.21 -24.89
N ALA A 768 -13.27 16.95 -24.52
CA ALA A 768 -12.71 15.93 -25.40
C ALA A 768 -13.51 15.74 -26.68
N VAL A 769 -14.83 15.98 -26.62
CA VAL A 769 -15.75 15.87 -27.76
C VAL A 769 -15.79 17.16 -28.60
N LEU A 770 -15.80 18.32 -27.94
CA LEU A 770 -16.01 19.60 -28.61
C LEU A 770 -14.72 20.28 -29.10
N CYS A 771 -13.57 19.98 -28.49
CA CYS A 771 -12.31 20.61 -28.83
C CYS A 771 -11.76 20.03 -30.15
N PRO A 772 -11.56 20.84 -31.20
CA PRO A 772 -11.06 20.35 -32.48
C PRO A 772 -9.61 19.86 -32.40
N ASP A 773 -8.83 20.24 -31.39
CA ASP A 773 -7.44 19.82 -31.23
C ASP A 773 -7.29 18.43 -30.57
N ILE A 774 -8.39 17.81 -30.14
CA ILE A 774 -8.39 16.48 -29.50
C ILE A 774 -8.90 15.45 -30.50
N LYS A 775 -8.07 14.45 -30.83
CA LYS A 775 -8.49 13.34 -31.71
C LYS A 775 -8.85 12.10 -30.91
N LEU A 776 -10.00 11.51 -31.25
CA LEU A 776 -10.50 10.26 -30.68
C LEU A 776 -10.89 9.28 -31.80
N LEU A 777 -10.76 7.98 -31.56
CA LEU A 777 -11.18 6.95 -32.52
C LEU A 777 -12.17 5.99 -31.87
N ILE A 778 -13.42 5.97 -32.34
CA ILE A 778 -14.47 5.10 -31.80
C ILE A 778 -14.31 3.67 -32.33
N ASN A 779 -14.14 3.50 -33.64
CA ASN A 779 -14.06 2.20 -34.30
C ASN A 779 -13.34 2.25 -35.67
N LYS A 780 -12.88 1.09 -36.16
CA LYS A 780 -12.28 0.93 -37.51
C LYS A 780 -13.16 0.06 -38.41
N ASN A 781 -13.01 0.22 -39.73
CA ASN A 781 -13.73 -0.58 -40.73
C ASN A 781 -13.41 -2.09 -40.65
N ASP A 782 -12.21 -2.46 -40.20
CA ASP A 782 -11.70 -3.84 -40.22
C ASP A 782 -11.72 -4.55 -38.85
N GLU A 783 -12.39 -3.98 -37.84
CA GLU A 783 -12.43 -4.55 -36.48
C GLU A 783 -13.25 -5.85 -36.48
N PRO A 784 -12.70 -7.01 -36.04
CA PRO A 784 -13.43 -8.27 -36.04
C PRO A 784 -14.62 -8.21 -35.07
N SER A 785 -15.80 -8.64 -35.52
CA SER A 785 -16.97 -8.71 -34.64
C SER A 785 -16.86 -9.93 -33.72
N GLU A 786 -16.26 -9.77 -32.56
CA GLU A 786 -16.31 -10.76 -31.49
C GLU A 786 -17.69 -10.75 -30.82
N SER A 787 -18.42 -11.87 -30.90
CA SER A 787 -19.72 -11.98 -30.24
C SER A 787 -19.54 -12.30 -28.75
N THR A 788 -19.58 -11.27 -27.91
CA THR A 788 -19.45 -11.40 -26.45
C THR A 788 -20.70 -11.96 -25.76
N GLN A 789 -21.84 -12.07 -26.48
CA GLN A 789 -23.19 -12.43 -25.97
C GLN A 789 -23.67 -11.61 -24.75
N CYS A 790 -22.94 -10.56 -24.38
CA CYS A 790 -23.20 -9.73 -23.21
C CYS A 790 -24.14 -8.57 -23.56
N THR A 791 -25.13 -8.32 -22.71
CA THR A 791 -26.12 -7.23 -22.83
C THR A 791 -26.03 -6.22 -21.70
N ASP A 792 -25.28 -6.52 -20.64
CA ASP A 792 -25.17 -5.70 -19.45
C ASP A 792 -23.78 -5.05 -19.43
N PHE A 793 -23.72 -3.73 -19.33
CA PHE A 793 -22.47 -3.00 -19.41
C PHE A 793 -22.38 -1.88 -18.38
N VAL A 794 -21.22 -1.77 -17.75
CA VAL A 794 -20.83 -0.55 -17.03
C VAL A 794 -20.37 0.50 -18.04
N ILE A 795 -20.79 1.74 -17.86
CA ILE A 795 -20.37 2.90 -18.65
C ILE A 795 -19.78 3.98 -17.72
N ASP A 796 -18.72 4.63 -18.19
CA ASP A 796 -18.06 5.76 -17.52
C ASP A 796 -18.57 7.13 -18.04
N GLU A 797 -18.02 8.23 -17.53
CA GLU A 797 -18.37 9.57 -18.01
C GLU A 797 -18.09 9.79 -19.50
N MET A 798 -16.96 9.30 -20.03
CA MET A 798 -16.58 9.53 -21.42
C MET A 798 -17.53 8.83 -22.38
N THR A 799 -17.84 7.58 -22.07
CA THR A 799 -18.74 6.73 -22.83
C THR A 799 -20.17 7.26 -22.75
N ALA A 800 -20.64 7.65 -21.57
CA ALA A 800 -21.95 8.27 -21.42
C ALA A 800 -22.08 9.57 -22.25
N VAL A 801 -21.06 10.44 -22.20
CA VAL A 801 -21.04 11.68 -22.97
C VAL A 801 -21.05 11.40 -24.48
N LEU A 802 -20.21 10.49 -24.98
CA LEU A 802 -20.19 10.15 -26.40
C LEU A 802 -21.50 9.50 -26.85
N LEU A 803 -22.08 8.60 -26.06
CA LEU A 803 -23.39 8.01 -26.36
C LEU A 803 -24.49 9.07 -26.42
N ALA A 804 -24.50 10.03 -25.50
CA ALA A 804 -25.42 11.15 -25.51
C ALA A 804 -25.26 12.04 -26.75
N CYS A 805 -24.03 12.22 -27.24
CA CYS A 805 -23.73 12.97 -28.47
C CYS A 805 -24.22 12.25 -29.73
N ILE A 806 -24.02 10.92 -29.80
CA ILE A 806 -24.47 10.09 -30.92
C ILE A 806 -26.00 10.05 -30.99
N GLY A 807 -26.67 9.97 -29.84
CA GLY A 807 -28.12 10.04 -29.70
C GLY A 807 -28.69 8.88 -28.88
N PRO A 808 -29.91 9.06 -28.33
CA PRO A 808 -30.52 8.05 -27.49
C PRO A 808 -30.98 6.87 -28.36
N ASN A 809 -31.08 5.69 -27.74
CA ASN A 809 -31.62 4.46 -28.34
C ASN A 809 -30.72 3.68 -29.31
N LEU A 810 -29.43 4.03 -29.44
CA LEU A 810 -28.52 3.25 -30.26
C LEU A 810 -28.39 1.80 -29.76
N PHE A 811 -28.34 1.64 -28.44
CA PHE A 811 -28.13 0.38 -27.73
C PHE A 811 -29.32 0.04 -26.82
N ASP A 812 -30.54 0.08 -27.37
CA ASP A 812 -31.77 -0.22 -26.63
C ASP A 812 -31.84 -1.61 -25.99
N ASP A 813 -31.11 -2.55 -26.56
CA ASP A 813 -30.96 -3.94 -26.12
C ASP A 813 -29.97 -4.11 -24.95
N CYS A 814 -29.25 -3.04 -24.58
CA CYS A 814 -28.28 -3.07 -23.50
C CYS A 814 -28.88 -2.50 -22.20
N ASN A 815 -28.45 -3.06 -21.07
CA ASN A 815 -28.68 -2.50 -19.75
C ASN A 815 -27.42 -1.77 -19.27
N TRP A 816 -27.61 -0.57 -18.74
CA TRP A 816 -26.52 0.28 -18.30
C TRP A 816 -26.34 0.23 -16.81
N HIS A 817 -25.08 0.21 -16.39
CA HIS A 817 -24.65 0.25 -15.02
C HIS A 817 -23.65 1.41 -14.86
N MET A 818 -23.68 2.11 -13.73
CA MET A 818 -22.70 3.14 -13.38
C MET A 818 -22.33 3.01 -11.92
N THR A 819 -21.12 3.46 -11.59
CA THR A 819 -20.76 3.75 -10.21
C THR A 819 -21.56 4.94 -9.70
N GLU A 820 -21.82 4.96 -8.40
CA GLU A 820 -22.57 6.02 -7.71
C GLU A 820 -21.98 7.40 -7.98
N ASN A 821 -20.64 7.54 -7.90
CA ASN A 821 -19.96 8.80 -8.16
C ASN A 821 -20.16 9.33 -9.59
N VAL A 822 -20.10 8.46 -10.61
CA VAL A 822 -20.33 8.86 -12.01
C VAL A 822 -21.80 9.25 -12.21
N TYR A 823 -22.72 8.46 -11.66
CA TYR A 823 -24.15 8.72 -11.76
C TYR A 823 -24.54 10.07 -11.12
N GLU A 824 -24.11 10.32 -9.87
CA GLU A 824 -24.38 11.56 -9.15
C GLU A 824 -23.81 12.79 -9.88
N LEU A 825 -22.57 12.68 -10.38
CA LEU A 825 -21.92 13.75 -11.15
C LEU A 825 -22.74 14.10 -12.40
N LEU A 826 -23.06 13.12 -13.24
CA LEU A 826 -23.80 13.34 -14.48
C LEU A 826 -25.21 13.86 -14.20
N HIS A 827 -25.88 13.32 -13.17
CA HIS A 827 -27.23 13.75 -12.77
C HIS A 827 -27.24 15.23 -12.34
N GLN A 828 -26.27 15.67 -11.55
CA GLN A 828 -26.17 17.06 -11.11
C GLN A 828 -26.06 18.02 -12.30
N TYR A 829 -25.29 17.65 -13.33
CA TYR A 829 -25.16 18.45 -14.54
C TYR A 829 -26.45 18.45 -15.37
N CYS A 830 -27.14 17.32 -15.49
CA CYS A 830 -28.44 17.26 -16.16
C CYS A 830 -29.48 18.19 -15.50
N GLU A 831 -29.52 18.25 -14.16
CA GLU A 831 -30.41 19.16 -13.44
C GLU A 831 -30.01 20.63 -13.60
N ALA A 832 -28.72 20.95 -13.44
CA ALA A 832 -28.23 22.32 -13.45
C ALA A 832 -28.33 23.00 -14.82
N TYR A 833 -28.21 22.22 -15.90
CA TYR A 833 -28.11 22.72 -17.27
C TYR A 833 -29.27 22.26 -18.16
N GLN A 834 -30.42 21.92 -17.57
CA GLN A 834 -31.61 21.55 -18.30
C GLN A 834 -31.99 22.62 -19.34
N GLY A 835 -32.09 22.23 -20.61
CA GLY A 835 -32.42 23.12 -21.72
C GLY A 835 -31.29 24.01 -22.24
N LYS A 836 -30.06 23.84 -21.72
CA LYS A 836 -28.86 24.55 -22.17
C LYS A 836 -27.96 23.67 -23.02
N TRP A 837 -27.15 24.32 -23.85
CA TRP A 837 -26.23 23.68 -24.79
C TRP A 837 -24.79 23.92 -24.36
N PRO A 838 -23.93 22.88 -24.36
CA PRO A 838 -22.50 23.08 -24.16
C PRO A 838 -21.89 23.74 -25.40
N VAL A 839 -21.12 24.78 -25.18
CA VAL A 839 -20.41 25.55 -26.20
C VAL A 839 -18.94 25.60 -25.86
N TYR A 840 -18.09 25.34 -26.85
CA TYR A 840 -16.65 25.42 -26.70
C TYR A 840 -16.14 26.84 -26.91
N ASN A 841 -15.23 27.26 -26.03
CA ASN A 841 -14.54 28.54 -26.12
C ASN A 841 -13.11 28.34 -26.61
N ASP A 842 -12.82 28.76 -27.85
CA ASP A 842 -11.48 28.68 -28.45
C ASP A 842 -10.43 29.50 -27.68
N ASP A 843 -10.80 30.67 -27.15
CA ASP A 843 -9.86 31.58 -26.48
C ASP A 843 -9.37 31.05 -25.13
N HIS A 844 -10.22 30.28 -24.45
CA HIS A 844 -10.00 29.77 -23.11
C HIS A 844 -9.82 28.25 -23.03
N TYR A 845 -10.09 27.52 -24.12
CA TYR A 845 -10.16 26.06 -24.19
C TYR A 845 -10.98 25.48 -23.02
N THR A 846 -12.21 25.97 -22.89
CA THR A 846 -13.16 25.58 -21.85
C THR A 846 -14.53 25.41 -22.46
N VAL A 847 -15.42 24.74 -21.74
CA VAL A 847 -16.82 24.61 -22.12
C VAL A 847 -17.66 25.40 -21.13
N TYR A 848 -18.66 26.10 -21.66
CA TYR A 848 -19.71 26.75 -20.88
C TYR A 848 -21.08 26.37 -21.44
N PHE A 849 -22.15 26.67 -20.70
CA PHE A 849 -23.52 26.31 -21.08
C PHE A 849 -24.37 27.55 -21.36
N GLN A 850 -25.02 27.61 -22.52
CA GLN A 850 -25.86 28.74 -22.95
C GLN A 850 -27.27 28.31 -23.39
N ASP A 851 -28.20 29.27 -23.40
CA ASP A 851 -29.61 29.07 -23.76
C ASP A 851 -29.87 29.06 -25.29
N SER A 852 -28.87 29.41 -26.12
CA SER A 852 -28.98 29.50 -27.58
C SER A 852 -27.92 28.67 -28.32
N ASP A 853 -28.31 28.16 -29.49
CA ASP A 853 -27.53 27.32 -30.42
C ASP A 853 -26.60 28.12 -31.35
N GLU A 854 -26.00 29.22 -30.87
CA GLU A 854 -25.12 30.04 -31.73
C GLU A 854 -23.64 29.64 -31.53
N GLU A 855 -23.10 29.05 -32.60
CA GLU A 855 -21.70 28.68 -32.89
C GLU A 855 -21.04 27.58 -32.00
N MET A 856 -20.68 26.46 -32.64
CA MET A 856 -19.94 25.29 -32.09
C MET A 856 -20.65 24.53 -30.94
N SER A 857 -21.92 24.16 -31.14
CA SER A 857 -22.70 23.29 -30.27
C SER A 857 -22.62 21.81 -30.67
N LEU A 858 -22.89 20.90 -29.72
CA LEU A 858 -23.12 19.48 -29.99
C LEU A 858 -24.35 19.29 -30.91
N PRO A 859 -24.35 18.28 -31.80
CA PRO A 859 -25.34 18.14 -32.87
C PRO A 859 -26.74 17.70 -32.40
N SER A 860 -26.91 17.34 -31.13
CA SER A 860 -28.15 16.82 -30.55
C SER A 860 -28.41 17.42 -29.17
N ASN A 861 -29.66 17.30 -28.68
CA ASN A 861 -30.04 17.74 -27.32
C ASN A 861 -29.35 16.87 -26.27
N PHE A 862 -28.06 17.13 -26.08
CA PHE A 862 -27.11 16.33 -25.33
C PHE A 862 -27.57 16.11 -23.90
N ILE A 863 -28.05 17.18 -23.22
CA ILE A 863 -28.53 17.09 -21.84
C ILE A 863 -29.77 16.20 -21.74
N ALA A 864 -30.70 16.26 -22.70
CA ALA A 864 -31.86 15.37 -22.72
C ALA A 864 -31.46 13.92 -23.00
N ASN A 865 -30.53 13.69 -23.92
CA ASN A 865 -30.03 12.36 -24.25
C ASN A 865 -29.29 11.72 -23.08
N LEU A 866 -28.46 12.50 -22.38
CA LEU A 866 -27.76 12.06 -21.18
C LEU A 866 -28.75 11.74 -20.04
N SER A 867 -29.78 12.57 -19.87
CA SER A 867 -30.85 12.32 -18.89
C SER A 867 -31.56 10.99 -19.16
N LEU A 868 -31.87 10.69 -20.44
CA LEU A 868 -32.46 9.41 -20.86
C LEU A 868 -31.53 8.21 -20.60
N ILE A 869 -30.21 8.38 -20.77
CA ILE A 869 -29.23 7.33 -20.42
C ILE A 869 -29.28 7.09 -18.91
N LEU A 870 -29.21 8.15 -18.09
CA LEU A 870 -29.26 8.05 -16.63
C LEU A 870 -30.57 7.44 -16.11
N GLU A 871 -31.71 7.76 -16.71
CA GLU A 871 -33.01 7.15 -16.36
C GLU A 871 -33.03 5.63 -16.58
N ARG A 872 -32.23 5.13 -17.53
CA ARG A 872 -32.11 3.70 -17.85
C ARG A 872 -30.95 3.00 -17.16
N THR A 873 -30.11 3.75 -16.45
CA THR A 873 -28.92 3.22 -15.79
C THR A 873 -29.23 2.76 -14.38
N GLN A 874 -28.75 1.57 -14.03
CA GLN A 874 -28.71 1.10 -12.65
C GLN A 874 -27.46 1.67 -11.95
N GLN A 875 -27.69 2.40 -10.85
CA GLN A 875 -26.64 2.92 -9.98
C GLN A 875 -26.15 1.83 -9.01
N HIS A 876 -24.83 1.72 -8.84
CA HIS A 876 -24.18 0.81 -7.89
C HIS A 876 -23.25 1.58 -6.97
N SER A 877 -23.25 1.25 -5.67
CA SER A 877 -22.27 1.84 -4.76
C SER A 877 -20.88 1.33 -5.09
N ASP A 878 -19.92 2.24 -5.19
CA ASP A 878 -18.51 1.96 -5.44
C ASP A 878 -17.66 1.97 -4.15
N SER A 879 -18.29 2.22 -2.99
CA SER A 879 -17.64 2.31 -1.68
C SER A 879 -16.84 1.07 -1.26
N LYS A 880 -17.19 -0.11 -1.78
CA LYS A 880 -16.53 -1.39 -1.48
C LYS A 880 -15.76 -1.98 -2.65
N LEU A 881 -15.73 -1.34 -3.81
CA LEU A 881 -15.12 -1.95 -4.99
C LEU A 881 -13.59 -1.87 -4.92
N ASN A 882 -12.94 -2.99 -5.18
CA ASN A 882 -11.50 -3.08 -5.33
C ASN A 882 -11.10 -2.88 -6.79
N ILE A 883 -10.30 -1.86 -7.07
CA ILE A 883 -9.62 -1.75 -8.37
C ILE A 883 -8.44 -2.73 -8.36
N PRO A 884 -8.31 -3.62 -9.38
CA PRO A 884 -7.16 -4.52 -9.48
C PRO A 884 -5.83 -3.76 -9.40
N LEU A 885 -4.93 -4.22 -8.52
CA LEU A 885 -3.69 -3.52 -8.20
C LEU A 885 -2.78 -3.38 -9.42
N ASP A 886 -2.78 -4.35 -10.33
CA ASP A 886 -1.98 -4.33 -11.56
C ASP A 886 -2.43 -3.22 -12.53
N LEU A 887 -3.75 -3.05 -12.69
CA LEU A 887 -4.32 -1.92 -13.43
C LEU A 887 -3.96 -0.60 -12.75
N LYS A 888 -4.13 -0.53 -11.42
CA LYS A 888 -3.87 0.68 -10.65
C LYS A 888 -2.40 1.12 -10.73
N ILE A 889 -1.46 0.18 -10.75
CA ILE A 889 -0.02 0.43 -10.88
C ILE A 889 0.33 0.87 -12.30
N LYS A 890 -0.08 0.11 -13.34
CA LYS A 890 0.34 0.38 -14.73
C LYS A 890 -0.37 1.59 -15.35
N LEU A 891 -1.57 1.92 -14.89
CA LEU A 891 -2.36 3.07 -15.35
C LEU A 891 -2.35 4.23 -14.35
N ARG A 892 -1.44 4.19 -13.36
CA ARG A 892 -1.25 5.23 -12.35
C ARG A 892 -1.00 6.58 -13.03
N ASP A 893 -1.74 7.60 -12.60
CA ASP A 893 -1.65 8.98 -13.12
C ASP A 893 -1.87 9.12 -14.65
N LEU A 894 -2.36 8.05 -15.28
CA LEU A 894 -2.70 7.99 -16.70
C LEU A 894 -4.23 8.01 -16.86
N CYS A 895 -4.97 7.17 -16.16
CA CYS A 895 -6.44 7.11 -16.26
C CYS A 895 -7.14 7.79 -15.08
N THR A 896 -8.41 8.18 -15.25
CA THR A 896 -9.21 8.67 -14.13
C THR A 896 -9.55 7.55 -13.15
N HIS A 897 -9.76 7.92 -11.89
CA HIS A 897 -10.24 6.98 -10.88
C HIS A 897 -11.61 6.37 -11.26
N ASN A 898 -12.50 7.18 -11.84
CA ASN A 898 -13.83 6.75 -12.28
C ASN A 898 -13.76 5.66 -13.36
N PHE A 899 -12.86 5.81 -14.32
CA PHE A 899 -12.63 4.82 -15.37
C PHE A 899 -12.20 3.47 -14.77
N LEU A 900 -11.18 3.50 -13.90
CA LEU A 900 -10.69 2.29 -13.23
C LEU A 900 -11.76 1.65 -12.34
N MET A 901 -12.58 2.46 -11.67
CA MET A 901 -13.68 1.98 -10.84
C MET A 901 -14.83 1.39 -11.67
N SER A 902 -15.12 1.95 -12.84
CA SER A 902 -16.10 1.41 -13.78
C SER A 902 -15.68 0.03 -14.29
N HIS A 903 -14.39 -0.15 -14.57
CA HIS A 903 -13.85 -1.46 -14.89
C HIS A 903 -13.92 -2.44 -13.70
N ALA A 904 -13.59 -1.99 -12.49
CA ALA A 904 -13.71 -2.81 -11.27
C ALA A 904 -15.15 -3.26 -11.01
N LEU A 905 -16.13 -2.36 -11.20
CA LEU A 905 -17.56 -2.68 -11.10
C LEU A 905 -17.94 -3.77 -12.11
N ALA A 906 -17.50 -3.63 -13.37
CA ALA A 906 -17.80 -4.61 -14.42
C ALA A 906 -17.25 -6.00 -14.07
N ALA A 907 -16.01 -6.07 -13.58
CA ALA A 907 -15.40 -7.31 -13.12
C ALA A 907 -16.16 -7.92 -11.93
N SER A 908 -16.55 -7.11 -10.93
CA SER A 908 -17.28 -7.57 -9.74
C SER A 908 -18.67 -8.14 -10.05
N LEU A 909 -19.37 -7.53 -11.02
CA LEU A 909 -20.69 -7.96 -11.48
C LEU A 909 -20.61 -9.07 -12.54
N ASN A 910 -19.41 -9.39 -13.03
CA ASN A 910 -19.17 -10.30 -14.14
C ASN A 910 -19.98 -9.91 -15.40
N ILE A 911 -19.96 -8.61 -15.73
CA ILE A 911 -20.60 -8.01 -16.91
C ILE A 911 -19.56 -7.27 -17.77
N GLY A 912 -19.98 -6.64 -18.86
CA GLY A 912 -19.06 -5.88 -19.73
C GLY A 912 -18.69 -4.50 -19.16
N HIS A 913 -17.53 -3.97 -19.56
CA HIS A 913 -17.17 -2.56 -19.39
C HIS A 913 -17.18 -1.89 -20.76
N PHE A 914 -18.20 -1.09 -21.08
CA PHE A 914 -18.30 -0.53 -22.42
C PHE A 914 -17.33 0.64 -22.57
N CYS A 915 -16.21 0.39 -23.26
CA CYS A 915 -15.20 1.39 -23.59
C CYS A 915 -15.35 1.82 -25.06
N ILE A 916 -15.86 3.02 -25.28
CA ILE A 916 -16.15 3.50 -26.65
C ILE A 916 -14.90 3.84 -27.46
N ASP A 917 -13.79 4.24 -26.82
CA ASP A 917 -12.52 4.54 -27.49
C ASP A 917 -11.72 3.27 -27.84
N HIS A 918 -11.28 3.17 -29.10
CA HIS A 918 -10.61 1.99 -29.64
C HIS A 918 -9.25 1.70 -29.00
N PHE A 919 -8.43 2.72 -28.74
CA PHE A 919 -7.09 2.48 -28.20
C PHE A 919 -7.13 2.17 -26.71
N THR A 920 -8.11 2.71 -25.99
CA THR A 920 -8.42 2.32 -24.61
C THR A 920 -8.77 0.85 -24.54
N ARG A 921 -9.59 0.33 -25.47
CA ARG A 921 -9.89 -1.11 -25.55
C ARG A 921 -8.64 -1.96 -25.79
N ILE A 922 -7.75 -1.54 -26.69
CA ILE A 922 -6.49 -2.25 -26.97
C ILE A 922 -5.64 -2.34 -25.71
N VAL A 923 -5.49 -1.22 -25.00
CA VAL A 923 -4.71 -1.17 -23.75
C VAL A 923 -5.32 -2.10 -22.71
N LEU A 924 -6.62 -2.02 -22.45
CA LEU A 924 -7.30 -2.90 -21.49
C LEU A 924 -7.19 -4.38 -21.88
N SER A 925 -7.35 -4.73 -23.16
CA SER A 925 -7.23 -6.13 -23.62
C SER A 925 -5.85 -6.75 -23.38
N GLY A 926 -4.82 -5.95 -23.10
CA GLY A 926 -3.48 -6.40 -22.76
C GLY A 926 -3.28 -6.82 -21.30
N PHE A 927 -4.28 -6.60 -20.43
CA PHE A 927 -4.19 -6.95 -19.01
C PHE A 927 -4.86 -8.30 -18.74
N GLU A 928 -4.18 -9.17 -17.99
CA GLU A 928 -4.72 -10.49 -17.58
C GLU A 928 -6.02 -10.38 -16.76
N SER A 929 -6.18 -9.28 -16.01
CA SER A 929 -7.38 -8.96 -15.22
C SER A 929 -8.58 -8.51 -16.05
N CYS A 930 -8.37 -8.11 -17.31
CA CYS A 930 -9.43 -7.64 -18.22
C CYS A 930 -10.06 -8.78 -19.02
N SER A 931 -10.74 -9.71 -18.35
CA SER A 931 -11.53 -10.77 -19.02
C SER A 931 -12.95 -10.32 -19.42
N THR A 932 -13.35 -9.11 -19.02
CA THR A 932 -14.69 -8.56 -19.26
C THR A 932 -14.87 -8.09 -20.71
N PRO A 933 -16.04 -8.33 -21.34
CA PRO A 933 -16.41 -7.75 -22.63
C PRO A 933 -16.25 -6.22 -22.67
N LEU A 934 -15.58 -5.68 -23.70
CA LEU A 934 -15.34 -4.23 -23.82
C LEU A 934 -16.31 -3.48 -24.76
N VAL A 935 -17.08 -4.23 -25.56
CA VAL A 935 -18.10 -3.68 -26.48
C VAL A 935 -19.33 -4.59 -26.57
N PRO A 936 -20.52 -4.03 -26.84
CA PRO A 936 -21.72 -4.80 -27.18
C PRO A 936 -21.59 -5.58 -28.49
N VAL A 937 -22.30 -6.70 -28.61
CA VAL A 937 -22.29 -7.58 -29.80
C VAL A 937 -22.63 -6.85 -31.10
N ASN A 938 -23.59 -5.92 -31.04
CA ASN A 938 -24.08 -5.19 -32.19
C ASN A 938 -23.37 -3.84 -32.39
N PHE A 939 -22.24 -3.58 -31.72
CA PHE A 939 -21.56 -2.28 -31.74
C PHE A 939 -21.24 -1.81 -33.16
N HIS A 940 -20.62 -2.65 -33.98
CA HIS A 940 -20.29 -2.30 -35.36
C HIS A 940 -21.54 -2.03 -36.21
N ASP A 941 -22.58 -2.86 -36.12
CA ASP A 941 -23.79 -2.65 -36.92
C ASP A 941 -24.56 -1.41 -36.48
N LYS A 942 -24.61 -1.12 -35.17
CA LYS A 942 -25.32 0.03 -34.59
C LYS A 942 -24.62 1.36 -34.81
N ILE A 943 -23.29 1.39 -34.95
CA ILE A 943 -22.52 2.60 -35.24
C ILE A 943 -22.30 2.76 -36.75
N THR A 944 -21.78 1.74 -37.43
CA THR A 944 -21.31 1.82 -38.82
C THR A 944 -22.44 1.69 -39.84
N ARG A 945 -23.46 0.85 -39.56
CA ARG A 945 -24.56 0.53 -40.51
C ARG A 945 -25.91 1.07 -40.05
N ASN A 946 -25.91 2.10 -39.20
CA ASN A 946 -27.14 2.69 -38.69
C ASN A 946 -27.97 3.29 -39.83
N THR A 947 -29.30 3.23 -39.72
CA THR A 947 -30.23 3.78 -40.72
C THR A 947 -31.04 4.96 -40.18
N ASN A 948 -30.89 5.31 -38.90
CA ASN A 948 -31.53 6.47 -38.30
C ASN A 948 -30.82 7.76 -38.75
N MET A 949 -31.53 8.61 -39.48
CA MET A 949 -31.01 9.87 -40.03
C MET A 949 -30.42 10.81 -38.99
N GLU A 950 -31.01 10.90 -37.79
CA GLU A 950 -30.52 11.75 -36.70
C GLU A 950 -29.17 11.23 -36.17
N VAL A 951 -29.05 9.92 -35.96
CA VAL A 951 -27.80 9.29 -35.54
C VAL A 951 -26.71 9.45 -36.59
N ILE A 952 -27.05 9.23 -37.88
CA ILE A 952 -26.09 9.42 -38.98
C ILE A 952 -25.64 10.89 -39.02
N HIS A 953 -26.55 11.85 -38.84
CA HIS A 953 -26.19 13.27 -38.75
C HIS A 953 -25.20 13.56 -37.62
N ASN A 954 -25.50 13.07 -36.41
CA ASN A 954 -24.65 13.27 -35.24
C ASN A 954 -23.25 12.66 -35.45
N LEU A 955 -23.17 11.45 -36.01
CA LEU A 955 -21.89 10.81 -36.34
C LEU A 955 -21.09 11.62 -37.37
N MET A 956 -21.73 12.16 -38.41
CA MET A 956 -21.05 13.06 -39.36
C MET A 956 -20.50 14.32 -38.67
N CYS A 957 -21.29 14.93 -37.77
CA CYS A 957 -20.86 16.09 -36.99
C CYS A 957 -19.71 15.77 -36.04
N LEU A 958 -19.71 14.62 -35.38
CA LEU A 958 -18.60 14.17 -34.53
C LEU A 958 -17.31 13.93 -35.34
N ASN A 959 -17.40 13.36 -36.54
CA ASN A 959 -16.23 13.21 -37.42
C ASN A 959 -15.63 14.56 -37.85
N LEU A 960 -16.48 15.58 -38.06
CA LEU A 960 -16.01 16.94 -38.32
C LEU A 960 -15.30 17.57 -37.11
N GLN A 961 -15.59 17.10 -35.90
CA GLN A 961 -14.92 17.48 -34.64
C GLN A 961 -13.79 16.51 -34.26
N ASN A 962 -13.17 15.84 -35.25
CA ASN A 962 -12.02 14.94 -35.04
C ASN A 962 -12.30 13.69 -34.19
N ILE A 963 -13.57 13.35 -33.95
CA ILE A 963 -13.98 12.07 -33.36
C ILE A 963 -14.26 11.09 -34.51
N SER A 964 -13.25 10.29 -34.83
CA SER A 964 -13.28 9.43 -36.00
C SER A 964 -14.18 8.21 -35.76
N THR A 965 -15.14 8.01 -36.65
CA THR A 965 -16.02 6.84 -36.66
C THR A 965 -16.12 6.23 -38.06
N ALA A 966 -16.08 4.91 -38.16
CA ALA A 966 -16.41 4.19 -39.38
C ALA A 966 -17.90 4.40 -39.72
N MET A 967 -18.20 4.85 -40.95
CA MET A 967 -19.56 4.93 -41.48
C MET A 967 -19.64 4.18 -42.81
N ALA A 968 -20.65 3.31 -42.95
CA ALA A 968 -20.88 2.61 -44.20
C ALA A 968 -21.37 3.56 -45.29
N TYR A 969 -20.92 3.34 -46.53
CA TYR A 969 -21.37 4.13 -47.68
C TYR A 969 -22.89 4.08 -47.89
N ALA A 970 -23.55 2.97 -47.52
CA ALA A 970 -25.00 2.86 -47.57
C ALA A 970 -25.71 3.91 -46.68
N CYS A 971 -25.12 4.30 -45.55
CA CYS A 971 -25.65 5.36 -44.70
C CYS A 971 -25.56 6.74 -45.38
N MET A 972 -24.45 6.99 -46.08
CA MET A 972 -24.26 8.23 -46.84
C MET A 972 -25.20 8.31 -48.05
N GLU A 973 -25.42 7.19 -48.74
CA GLU A 973 -26.41 7.07 -49.82
C GLU A 973 -27.84 7.38 -49.32
N GLU A 974 -28.20 6.84 -48.16
CA GLU A 974 -29.49 7.10 -47.52
C GLU A 974 -29.66 8.59 -47.19
N VAL A 975 -28.61 9.27 -46.69
CA VAL A 975 -28.61 10.72 -46.45
C VAL A 975 -28.84 11.51 -47.74
N ILE A 976 -28.20 11.13 -48.83
CA ILE A 976 -28.39 11.79 -50.14
C ILE A 976 -29.83 11.64 -50.62
N HIS A 977 -30.43 10.46 -50.43
CA HIS A 977 -31.79 10.19 -50.87
C HIS A 977 -32.86 10.84 -49.99
N ASN A 978 -32.69 10.81 -48.67
CA ASN A 978 -33.77 11.10 -47.73
C ASN A 978 -33.48 12.27 -46.77
N GLY A 979 -32.23 12.75 -46.69
CA GLY A 979 -31.84 13.88 -45.84
C GLY A 979 -32.36 15.24 -46.29
N ASP A 980 -32.42 16.17 -45.34
CA ASP A 980 -32.65 17.59 -45.57
C ASP A 980 -31.34 18.36 -45.83
N ASP A 981 -31.45 19.67 -46.01
CA ASP A 981 -30.33 20.54 -46.35
C ASP A 981 -29.23 20.55 -45.25
N ALA A 982 -29.59 20.41 -43.97
CA ALA A 982 -28.61 20.34 -42.87
C ALA A 982 -27.81 19.03 -42.92
N HIS A 983 -28.47 17.91 -43.20
CA HIS A 983 -27.81 16.61 -43.36
C HIS A 983 -26.86 16.60 -44.56
N LEU A 984 -27.33 17.14 -45.69
CA LEU A 984 -26.55 17.23 -46.93
C LEU A 984 -25.35 18.17 -46.77
N ASN A 985 -25.49 19.28 -46.05
CA ASN A 985 -24.38 20.18 -45.75
C ASN A 985 -23.31 19.52 -44.87
N ALA A 986 -23.72 18.80 -43.82
CA ALA A 986 -22.79 18.03 -42.98
C ALA A 986 -22.02 16.97 -43.80
N LEU A 987 -22.73 16.24 -44.68
CA LEU A 987 -22.11 15.26 -45.57
C LEU A 987 -21.12 15.90 -46.54
N ALA A 988 -21.47 17.04 -47.14
CA ALA A 988 -20.58 17.78 -48.05
C ALA A 988 -19.28 18.21 -47.35
N ARG A 989 -19.39 18.75 -46.13
CA ARG A 989 -18.24 19.14 -45.30
C ARG A 989 -17.37 17.93 -44.96
N LEU A 990 -17.99 16.81 -44.58
CA LEU A 990 -17.28 15.58 -44.24
C LEU A 990 -16.50 15.02 -45.43
N THR A 991 -17.14 14.92 -46.59
CA THR A 991 -16.49 14.44 -47.83
C THR A 991 -15.33 15.36 -48.23
N ALA A 992 -15.48 16.68 -48.07
CA ALA A 992 -14.41 17.63 -48.35
C ALA A 992 -13.23 17.52 -47.36
N ALA A 993 -13.49 17.24 -46.08
CA ALA A 993 -12.46 17.08 -45.05
C ALA A 993 -11.62 15.80 -45.23
N HIS A 994 -12.20 14.72 -45.77
CA HIS A 994 -11.54 13.42 -45.95
C HIS A 994 -10.99 13.18 -47.37
N SER A 995 -10.71 14.23 -48.15
CA SER A 995 -10.35 14.16 -49.57
C SER A 995 -8.99 13.50 -49.90
N SER A 996 -8.35 12.79 -48.96
CA SER A 996 -7.08 12.08 -49.17
C SER A 996 -7.20 10.57 -48.92
N THR A 997 -7.16 9.80 -50.01
CA THR A 997 -6.74 8.38 -50.13
C THR A 997 -7.51 7.27 -49.41
N GLN A 998 -8.56 7.52 -48.63
CA GLN A 998 -9.24 6.44 -47.87
C GLN A 998 -10.47 5.82 -48.56
N TRP A 999 -11.11 6.49 -49.51
CA TRP A 999 -12.35 5.99 -50.12
C TRP A 999 -12.07 5.29 -51.45
N ASP A 1000 -12.59 4.07 -51.62
CA ASP A 1000 -12.47 3.34 -52.86
C ASP A 1000 -13.29 4.02 -53.98
N ARG A 1001 -12.74 4.02 -55.20
CA ARG A 1001 -13.33 4.73 -56.34
C ARG A 1001 -14.74 4.25 -56.67
N ASP A 1002 -15.02 2.95 -56.48
CA ASP A 1002 -16.32 2.37 -56.79
C ASP A 1002 -17.41 2.83 -55.82
N SER A 1003 -17.11 2.94 -54.53
CA SER A 1003 -18.04 3.50 -53.55
C SER A 1003 -18.31 4.98 -53.77
N ILE A 1004 -17.30 5.77 -54.16
CA ILE A 1004 -17.53 7.18 -54.54
C ILE A 1004 -18.45 7.27 -55.76
N LYS A 1005 -18.30 6.40 -56.77
CA LYS A 1005 -19.21 6.35 -57.93
C LYS A 1005 -20.65 6.04 -57.52
N ILE A 1006 -20.85 5.14 -56.55
CA ILE A 1006 -22.18 4.81 -56.02
C ILE A 1006 -22.83 6.06 -55.39
N LEU A 1007 -22.08 6.84 -54.60
CA LEU A 1007 -22.58 8.08 -53.99
C LEU A 1007 -22.84 9.18 -55.03
N VAL A 1008 -21.98 9.29 -56.06
CA VAL A 1008 -22.21 10.20 -57.19
C VAL A 1008 -23.51 9.84 -57.90
N ARG A 1009 -23.75 8.55 -58.16
CA ARG A 1009 -25.00 8.05 -58.73
C ARG A 1009 -26.21 8.42 -57.85
N ALA A 1010 -26.09 8.28 -56.54
CA ALA A 1010 -27.16 8.66 -55.60
C ALA A 1010 -27.50 10.17 -55.68
N CYS A 1011 -26.48 11.04 -55.76
CA CYS A 1011 -26.67 12.49 -55.93
C CYS A 1011 -27.39 12.80 -57.24
N LEU A 1012 -26.98 12.15 -58.33
CA LEU A 1012 -27.60 12.32 -59.64
C LEU A 1012 -29.05 11.83 -59.65
N CYS A 1013 -29.35 10.69 -59.02
CA CYS A 1013 -30.71 10.19 -58.82
C CYS A 1013 -31.58 11.21 -58.07
N LYS A 1014 -31.07 11.80 -56.98
CA LYS A 1014 -31.76 12.82 -56.20
C LYS A 1014 -32.02 14.08 -57.02
N LEU A 1015 -31.04 14.56 -57.80
CA LEU A 1015 -31.20 15.72 -58.68
C LEU A 1015 -32.28 15.48 -59.75
N VAL A 1016 -32.32 14.29 -60.36
CA VAL A 1016 -33.37 13.91 -61.30
C VAL A 1016 -34.74 13.90 -60.62
N GLN A 1017 -34.86 13.32 -59.42
CA GLN A 1017 -36.10 13.30 -58.65
C GLN A 1017 -36.59 14.70 -58.28
N LEU A 1018 -35.72 15.58 -57.79
CA LEU A 1018 -36.05 16.97 -57.47
C LEU A 1018 -36.54 17.73 -58.71
N THR A 1019 -35.86 17.54 -59.83
CA THR A 1019 -36.23 18.17 -61.12
C THR A 1019 -37.56 17.63 -61.64
N MET A 1020 -37.86 16.33 -61.45
CA MET A 1020 -39.15 15.73 -61.80
C MET A 1020 -40.31 16.24 -60.93
N LEU A 1021 -40.01 16.74 -59.72
CA LEU A 1021 -40.97 17.35 -58.80
C LEU A 1021 -41.12 18.88 -58.99
N ASP A 1022 -40.53 19.45 -60.05
CA ASP A 1022 -40.45 20.90 -60.32
C ASP A 1022 -39.85 21.70 -59.13
N LYS A 1023 -39.02 21.05 -58.30
CA LYS A 1023 -38.22 21.73 -57.28
C LYS A 1023 -36.91 22.24 -57.91
N PRO A 1024 -36.37 23.39 -57.45
CA PRO A 1024 -35.05 23.83 -57.88
C PRO A 1024 -34.01 22.74 -57.57
N PRO A 1025 -32.95 22.60 -58.40
CA PRO A 1025 -31.88 21.65 -58.10
C PRO A 1025 -31.24 22.07 -56.77
N GLY A 1026 -31.41 21.24 -55.73
CA GLY A 1026 -30.94 21.56 -54.37
C GLY A 1026 -29.46 21.94 -54.37
N GLU A 1027 -29.13 23.06 -53.76
CA GLU A 1027 -27.78 23.63 -53.76
C GLU A 1027 -26.83 22.73 -52.98
N GLU A 1028 -27.33 22.12 -51.91
CA GLU A 1028 -26.66 21.24 -50.98
C GLU A 1028 -26.33 19.89 -51.62
N VAL A 1029 -27.23 19.33 -52.44
CA VAL A 1029 -26.94 18.10 -53.22
C VAL A 1029 -25.81 18.35 -54.22
N GLN A 1030 -25.74 19.55 -54.82
CA GLN A 1030 -24.65 19.93 -55.70
C GLN A 1030 -23.34 20.08 -54.92
N HIS A 1031 -23.36 20.61 -53.68
CA HIS A 1031 -22.18 20.69 -52.84
C HIS A 1031 -21.62 19.31 -52.48
N VAL A 1032 -22.47 18.33 -52.13
CA VAL A 1032 -22.05 16.93 -51.93
C VAL A 1032 -21.44 16.35 -53.21
N LEU A 1033 -22.12 16.53 -54.35
CA LEU A 1033 -21.64 16.06 -55.65
C LEU A 1033 -20.28 16.66 -56.01
N ILE A 1034 -20.09 17.96 -55.78
CA ILE A 1034 -18.83 18.66 -56.01
C ILE A 1034 -17.71 18.06 -55.14
N ALA A 1035 -17.94 17.84 -53.85
CA ALA A 1035 -16.96 17.24 -52.94
C ALA A 1035 -16.56 15.81 -53.35
N LEU A 1036 -17.52 14.99 -53.78
CA LEU A 1036 -17.25 13.63 -54.28
C LEU A 1036 -16.41 13.65 -55.57
N LEU A 1037 -16.71 14.57 -56.49
CA LEU A 1037 -15.97 14.75 -57.73
C LEU A 1037 -14.56 15.33 -57.51
N GLU A 1038 -14.39 16.19 -56.50
CA GLU A 1038 -13.08 16.65 -56.04
C GLU A 1038 -12.24 15.46 -55.56
N SER A 1039 -12.82 14.53 -54.81
CA SER A 1039 -12.11 13.32 -54.38
C SER A 1039 -11.66 12.45 -55.58
N LEU A 1040 -12.53 12.25 -56.58
CA LEU A 1040 -12.19 11.47 -57.79
C LEU A 1040 -11.15 12.16 -58.69
N THR A 1041 -10.97 13.48 -58.56
CA THR A 1041 -10.02 14.26 -59.38
C THR A 1041 -8.80 14.75 -58.58
N SER A 1042 -8.59 14.21 -57.37
CA SER A 1042 -7.55 14.63 -56.43
C SER A 1042 -6.13 14.25 -56.83
N SER A 1043 -5.94 13.43 -57.87
CA SER A 1043 -4.62 13.02 -58.35
C SER A 1043 -3.81 14.23 -58.84
N LYS A 1044 -2.48 14.13 -58.75
CA LYS A 1044 -1.57 15.20 -59.23
C LYS A 1044 -1.66 15.42 -60.74
N THR A 1045 -2.05 14.39 -61.51
CA THR A 1045 -2.23 14.44 -62.96
C THR A 1045 -3.37 13.50 -63.35
N LEU A 1046 -4.40 14.01 -64.01
CA LEU A 1046 -5.55 13.22 -64.48
C LEU A 1046 -5.16 12.37 -65.70
N SER A 1047 -4.94 11.07 -65.50
CA SER A 1047 -4.72 10.12 -66.60
C SER A 1047 -6.05 9.67 -67.23
N ASP A 1048 -5.99 9.01 -68.39
CA ASP A 1048 -7.19 8.46 -69.05
C ASP A 1048 -7.96 7.49 -68.13
N GLU A 1049 -7.24 6.67 -67.35
CA GLU A 1049 -7.80 5.74 -66.34
C GLU A 1049 -8.51 6.44 -65.17
N GLU A 1050 -8.23 7.73 -64.93
CA GLU A 1050 -8.90 8.54 -63.90
C GLU A 1050 -10.09 9.32 -64.46
N ILE A 1051 -10.10 9.54 -65.78
CA ILE A 1051 -11.19 10.21 -66.49
C ILE A 1051 -12.32 9.22 -66.83
N GLU A 1052 -11.99 7.97 -67.17
CA GLU A 1052 -12.97 6.90 -67.46
C GLU A 1052 -14.07 6.75 -66.39
N PRO A 1053 -13.76 6.67 -65.07
CA PRO A 1053 -14.74 6.71 -63.99
C PRO A 1053 -15.75 7.86 -64.03
N LEU A 1054 -15.32 9.05 -64.47
CA LEU A 1054 -16.14 10.26 -64.53
C LEU A 1054 -17.07 10.25 -65.75
N ILE A 1055 -16.67 9.53 -66.81
CA ILE A 1055 -17.49 9.29 -68.00
C ILE A 1055 -18.60 8.29 -67.68
N GLU A 1056 -18.28 7.20 -66.97
CA GLU A 1056 -19.26 6.22 -66.51
C GLU A 1056 -20.37 6.84 -65.63
N CYS A 1057 -20.05 7.94 -64.94
CA CYS A 1057 -21.01 8.67 -64.11
C CYS A 1057 -21.94 9.63 -64.87
N LEU A 1058 -21.87 9.72 -66.22
CA LEU A 1058 -22.72 10.61 -66.99
C LEU A 1058 -24.21 10.29 -66.79
N PRO A 1059 -25.07 11.24 -66.37
CA PRO A 1059 -26.42 10.92 -65.89
C PRO A 1059 -27.34 10.28 -66.92
N ILE A 1060 -27.28 10.71 -68.19
CA ILE A 1060 -28.09 10.14 -69.27
C ILE A 1060 -27.79 8.64 -69.48
N PRO A 1061 -26.55 8.23 -69.84
CA PRO A 1061 -26.24 6.81 -70.05
C PRO A 1061 -26.30 5.97 -68.76
N LEU A 1062 -26.01 6.56 -67.60
CA LEU A 1062 -26.03 5.84 -66.32
C LEU A 1062 -27.45 5.51 -65.83
N LEU A 1063 -28.39 6.44 -65.96
CA LEU A 1063 -29.70 6.37 -65.28
C LEU A 1063 -30.89 6.17 -66.22
N SER A 1064 -30.72 6.31 -67.55
CA SER A 1064 -31.83 6.24 -68.51
C SER A 1064 -32.60 4.93 -68.39
N ASP A 1065 -31.89 3.80 -68.33
CA ASP A 1065 -32.51 2.47 -68.41
C ASP A 1065 -33.28 2.15 -67.13
N GLU A 1066 -32.75 2.55 -65.98
CA GLU A 1066 -33.37 2.37 -64.68
C GLU A 1066 -34.68 3.16 -64.55
N PHE A 1067 -34.67 4.45 -64.89
CA PHE A 1067 -35.86 5.27 -64.78
C PHE A 1067 -36.88 4.96 -65.88
N LEU A 1068 -36.46 4.68 -67.12
CA LEU A 1068 -37.38 4.34 -68.20
C LEU A 1068 -38.15 3.04 -67.93
N ALA A 1069 -37.51 2.05 -67.28
CA ALA A 1069 -38.16 0.80 -66.87
C ALA A 1069 -39.26 0.99 -65.79
N ARG A 1070 -39.15 2.04 -64.97
CA ARG A 1070 -40.05 2.33 -63.84
C ARG A 1070 -41.11 3.40 -64.12
N THR A 1071 -41.08 4.04 -65.30
CA THR A 1071 -41.86 5.25 -65.59
C THR A 1071 -43.04 4.99 -66.54
N GLN A 1072 -44.23 5.49 -66.20
CA GLN A 1072 -45.40 5.41 -67.09
C GLN A 1072 -45.18 6.25 -68.37
N PRO A 1073 -45.76 5.86 -69.54
CA PRO A 1073 -45.54 6.55 -70.81
C PRO A 1073 -45.85 8.06 -70.81
N ARG A 1074 -46.73 8.51 -69.91
CA ARG A 1074 -47.13 9.93 -69.77
C ARG A 1074 -46.09 10.82 -69.10
N ILE A 1075 -45.07 10.24 -68.44
CA ILE A 1075 -44.07 10.96 -67.63
C ILE A 1075 -42.69 10.95 -68.31
N ILE A 1076 -42.51 10.20 -69.41
CA ILE A 1076 -41.23 10.06 -70.14
C ILE A 1076 -40.64 11.41 -70.59
N ASN A 1077 -41.47 12.34 -71.06
CA ASN A 1077 -41.00 13.67 -71.46
C ASN A 1077 -40.45 14.49 -70.29
N LEU A 1078 -41.04 14.37 -69.09
CA LEU A 1078 -40.57 15.03 -67.87
C LEU A 1078 -39.26 14.40 -67.40
N LEU A 1079 -39.16 13.07 -67.42
CA LEU A 1079 -37.93 12.34 -67.11
C LEU A 1079 -36.79 12.70 -68.07
N THR A 1080 -37.06 12.79 -69.37
CA THR A 1080 -36.04 13.13 -70.38
C THR A 1080 -35.52 14.55 -70.19
N LYS A 1081 -36.40 15.49 -69.81
CA LYS A 1081 -36.02 16.86 -69.44
C LYS A 1081 -35.19 16.88 -68.16
N ALA A 1082 -35.59 16.12 -67.14
CA ALA A 1082 -34.87 16.01 -65.86
C ALA A 1082 -33.45 15.41 -66.03
N LEU A 1083 -33.29 14.35 -66.84
CA LEU A 1083 -31.98 13.75 -67.13
C LEU A 1083 -31.03 14.71 -67.86
N ARG A 1084 -31.55 15.53 -68.80
CA ARG A 1084 -30.74 16.56 -69.47
C ARG A 1084 -30.26 17.64 -68.50
N GLN A 1085 -31.17 18.13 -67.66
CA GLN A 1085 -30.85 19.16 -66.67
C GLN A 1085 -29.87 18.65 -65.59
N ALA A 1086 -30.02 17.39 -65.15
CA ALA A 1086 -29.05 16.74 -64.26
C ALA A 1086 -27.66 16.57 -64.93
N THR A 1087 -27.61 16.30 -66.24
CA THR A 1087 -26.35 16.21 -67.01
C THR A 1087 -25.65 17.57 -67.11
N GLU A 1088 -26.38 18.64 -67.38
CA GLU A 1088 -25.82 20.00 -67.37
C GLU A 1088 -25.26 20.35 -65.98
N THR A 1089 -26.01 20.07 -64.92
CA THR A 1089 -25.60 20.29 -63.52
C THR A 1089 -24.35 19.46 -63.16
N TYR A 1090 -24.28 18.20 -63.60
CA TYR A 1090 -23.12 17.33 -63.41
C TYR A 1090 -21.86 17.90 -64.08
N CYS A 1091 -21.94 18.32 -65.34
CA CYS A 1091 -20.81 18.91 -66.06
C CYS A 1091 -20.32 20.21 -65.40
N ASP A 1092 -21.24 21.03 -64.88
CA ASP A 1092 -20.90 22.25 -64.15
C ASP A 1092 -20.19 21.93 -62.82
N CYS A 1093 -20.70 20.96 -62.05
CA CYS A 1093 -20.08 20.48 -60.81
C CYS A 1093 -18.69 19.88 -61.06
N LEU A 1094 -18.55 19.07 -62.10
CA LEU A 1094 -17.28 18.46 -62.51
C LEU A 1094 -16.24 19.52 -62.90
N THR A 1095 -16.66 20.55 -63.64
CA THR A 1095 -15.77 21.68 -63.98
C THR A 1095 -15.30 22.43 -62.73
N LYS A 1096 -16.17 22.62 -61.73
CA LYS A 1096 -15.80 23.24 -60.46
C LYS A 1096 -14.81 22.38 -59.66
N ALA A 1097 -15.03 21.07 -59.58
CA ALA A 1097 -14.14 20.12 -58.90
C ALA A 1097 -12.73 20.09 -59.52
N VAL A 1098 -12.64 19.94 -60.85
CA VAL A 1098 -11.37 19.95 -61.60
C VAL A 1098 -10.58 21.24 -61.34
N ARG A 1099 -11.26 22.39 -61.31
CA ARG A 1099 -10.62 23.68 -61.02
C ARG A 1099 -10.13 23.79 -59.58
N LYS A 1100 -10.88 23.28 -58.61
CA LYS A 1100 -10.48 23.29 -57.19
C LYS A 1100 -9.23 22.43 -56.95
N ASN A 1101 -9.07 21.34 -57.69
CA ASN A 1101 -7.84 20.53 -57.70
C ASN A 1101 -6.70 21.10 -58.57
N ASN A 1102 -6.81 22.37 -59.01
CA ASN A 1102 -5.83 23.09 -59.82
C ASN A 1102 -5.54 22.46 -61.20
N HIS A 1103 -6.45 21.65 -61.74
CA HIS A 1103 -6.35 21.10 -63.09
C HIS A 1103 -6.87 22.09 -64.15
N SER A 1104 -6.33 22.00 -65.37
CA SER A 1104 -6.82 22.79 -66.50
C SER A 1104 -8.18 22.28 -66.97
N ALA A 1105 -9.24 23.08 -66.79
CA ALA A 1105 -10.58 22.72 -67.25
C ALA A 1105 -10.64 22.47 -68.77
N THR A 1106 -9.93 23.27 -69.58
CA THR A 1106 -9.91 23.08 -71.05
C THR A 1106 -9.18 21.79 -71.43
N GLY A 1107 -8.04 21.50 -70.80
CA GLY A 1107 -7.30 20.26 -71.04
C GLY A 1107 -8.04 19.01 -70.59
N PHE A 1108 -8.74 19.09 -69.45
CA PHE A 1108 -9.61 18.03 -68.97
C PHE A 1108 -10.73 17.72 -69.96
N TRP A 1109 -11.48 18.73 -70.42
CA TRP A 1109 -12.60 18.53 -71.34
C TRP A 1109 -12.16 18.01 -72.73
N GLU A 1110 -10.97 18.38 -73.20
CA GLU A 1110 -10.38 17.80 -74.43
C GLU A 1110 -10.12 16.29 -74.27
N SER A 1111 -9.54 15.88 -73.14
CA SER A 1111 -9.31 14.46 -72.84
C SER A 1111 -10.62 13.69 -72.58
N PHE A 1112 -11.55 14.29 -71.83
CA PHE A 1112 -12.87 13.72 -71.54
C PHE A 1112 -13.69 13.49 -72.83
N ALA A 1113 -13.70 14.46 -73.75
CA ALA A 1113 -14.38 14.34 -75.03
C ALA A 1113 -13.72 13.34 -75.99
N ARG A 1114 -12.42 13.06 -75.83
CA ARG A 1114 -11.70 12.04 -76.60
C ARG A 1114 -12.03 10.62 -76.15
N LEU A 1115 -12.37 10.44 -74.87
CA LEU A 1115 -12.65 9.16 -74.24
C LEU A 1115 -14.15 8.79 -74.23
N CYS A 1116 -15.06 9.78 -74.31
CA CYS A 1116 -16.49 9.61 -74.58
C CYS A 1116 -16.77 9.25 -76.05
#